data_AF-A0A366H3Q5-F1
#
_entry.id   AF-A0A366H3Q5-F1
#
_cell.length_a   1.000
_cell.length_b   1.000
_cell.length_c   1.000
_cell.angle_alpha   90.00
_cell.angle_beta   90.00
_cell.angle_gamma   90.00
#
_symmetry.space_group_name_H-M   'P 1'
#
loop_
_entity.id
_entity.type
_entity.pdbx_description
1 polymer ?
#
loop_
_entity_poly.entity_id
_entity_poly.type
_entity_poly.pdbx_seq_one_letter_code
_entity_poly.pdbx_strand_id
1 'polypeptide(L)'
;MPFDHLDPLETSVPDDFTIQERETVVGETQANVTFRVTTRGHRPLGNRGELSGIAKLDPVEAQQHLEQARDRAMEDAMTRLGQIATEINETLNTDNALTEDQRRQLEQRRNWILGKVNSGNRTIVRMDLPALGPHATEEVFQRAVTMHGQVVTLTQNQNINATLGIQGTEEGGTAMLTRAVGTSKLDQLLGTNVISEERFGVDEQGRPIGISVRVDGFGVIGKLSGNREYELDIDYSRHEVQKGLYDLEVIDYITGQIDRHPGNIFIDPETGEVRGIDNDLCFPSLSREEMLEGLGEAQGKPVFNKPLFMHEDTARKIEELTPESLRETLSSLKYPEGQGRGKLTPGEIEGAVTRLNELKEHVQDLRRTNHVVTEFTKATHNEAIQHQKDSYARQNGNALKEASRSLDTLDDARMIESTNKTSYIGSIYCEQLRTNFAIEEGARVRLNPEGVRTETQSTGKSTRSEEHLEFARLEKERRPELRATEKEPMQDAFDRADERLARMERRLERLEHPNLWDRFKAIWHGGVEGAKRAFEGKRQDALEQIHGLNRVLEQNVNLGLQNESGGRWERAQENVQNRRLQEQQGNNVGLNQSQKVDVNLGEDVDGRLLLNPEKLGMVDTTPHKPGFVLKDSSEISIDDGENVELNKQSSVRDLMKSRDGGDKEPKVKNELEIDDDTVRSQVGVKKTDTTTQKGQSFRTQ
;
A
#
# COMPACT_ATOMS: atom_id res chain seq x y z
N MET A 1 1.10 -36.14 -11.03
CA MET A 1 2.31 -35.42 -10.58
C MET A 1 1.85 -34.37 -9.59
N PRO A 2 2.55 -34.12 -8.48
CA PRO A 2 2.14 -33.08 -7.56
C PRO A 2 2.09 -31.73 -8.30
N PHE A 3 1.11 -30.91 -7.94
CA PHE A 3 0.79 -29.63 -8.57
C PHE A 3 1.84 -28.53 -8.30
N ASP A 4 3.08 -28.90 -7.99
CA ASP A 4 4.22 -28.03 -7.66
C ASP A 4 4.59 -27.05 -8.79
N HIS A 5 3.95 -27.15 -9.95
CA HIS A 5 4.11 -26.24 -11.08
C HIS A 5 3.09 -25.11 -11.12
N LEU A 6 2.08 -25.14 -10.25
CA LEU A 6 1.00 -24.14 -10.18
C LEU A 6 1.30 -23.06 -9.17
N ASP A 7 1.83 -23.46 -8.01
CA ASP A 7 2.20 -22.52 -7.00
C ASP A 7 3.47 -21.78 -7.46
N PRO A 8 3.48 -20.45 -7.39
CA PRO A 8 4.67 -19.68 -7.66
C PRO A 8 5.77 -20.12 -6.67
N LEU A 9 6.98 -20.37 -7.19
CA LEU A 9 8.10 -20.87 -6.40
C LEU A 9 8.50 -19.88 -5.29
N GLU A 10 9.00 -20.41 -4.17
CA GLU A 10 9.58 -19.58 -3.09
C GLU A 10 10.76 -18.74 -3.62
N THR A 11 11.54 -19.33 -4.52
CA THR A 11 12.59 -18.65 -5.29
C THR A 11 12.29 -18.78 -6.77
N SER A 12 12.04 -17.66 -7.44
CA SER A 12 11.82 -17.63 -8.89
C SER A 12 13.14 -17.85 -9.64
N VAL A 13 13.13 -18.69 -10.69
CA VAL A 13 14.33 -18.96 -11.50
C VAL A 13 14.32 -18.14 -12.81
N PRO A 14 15.47 -17.91 -13.47
CA PRO A 14 15.54 -17.05 -14.67
C PRO A 14 14.61 -17.47 -15.82
N ASP A 15 14.25 -18.75 -15.90
CA ASP A 15 13.34 -19.26 -16.93
C ASP A 15 11.87 -18.85 -16.67
N ASP A 16 11.51 -18.49 -15.44
CA ASP A 16 10.14 -18.13 -15.07
C ASP A 16 9.77 -16.71 -15.52
N PHE A 17 10.76 -15.82 -15.75
CA PHE A 17 10.50 -14.40 -15.99
C PHE A 17 11.53 -13.71 -16.89
N THR A 18 11.13 -12.57 -17.44
CA THR A 18 12.00 -11.58 -18.09
C THR A 18 12.27 -10.43 -17.13
N ILE A 19 13.50 -9.95 -17.12
CA ILE A 19 13.89 -8.70 -16.48
C ILE A 19 14.07 -7.66 -17.59
N GLN A 20 13.43 -6.50 -17.43
CA GLN A 20 13.63 -5.34 -18.29
C GLN A 20 14.08 -4.17 -17.43
N GLU A 21 15.10 -3.45 -17.87
CA GLU A 21 15.52 -2.21 -17.22
C GLU A 21 14.32 -1.25 -17.19
N ARG A 22 14.01 -0.73 -16.01
CA ARG A 22 12.96 0.26 -15.89
C ARG A 22 13.51 1.54 -16.48
N GLU A 23 12.80 2.13 -17.44
CA GLU A 23 13.06 3.51 -17.84
C GLU A 23 12.92 4.38 -16.58
N THR A 24 14.06 4.69 -15.96
CA THR A 24 14.11 5.61 -14.84
C THR A 24 13.91 6.98 -15.43
N VAL A 25 12.87 7.68 -14.98
CA VAL A 25 12.68 9.08 -15.35
C VAL A 25 13.94 9.81 -14.90
N VAL A 26 14.59 10.52 -15.83
CA VAL A 26 15.84 11.25 -15.56
C VAL A 26 15.64 12.13 -14.32
N GLY A 27 16.37 11.82 -13.24
CA GLY A 27 16.26 12.50 -11.95
C GLY A 27 15.67 11.68 -10.81
N GLU A 28 15.15 10.47 -11.03
CA GLU A 28 14.80 9.56 -9.94
C GLU A 28 16.03 8.85 -9.39
N THR A 29 16.50 9.31 -8.22
CA THR A 29 17.42 8.54 -7.38
C THR A 29 16.61 7.54 -6.57
N GLN A 30 16.50 6.31 -7.07
CA GLN A 30 16.01 5.19 -6.26
C GLN A 30 17.14 4.66 -5.38
N ALA A 31 16.79 4.25 -4.16
CA ALA A 31 17.75 3.63 -3.25
C ALA A 31 18.27 2.28 -3.74
N ASN A 32 17.59 1.67 -4.72
CA ASN A 32 17.97 0.40 -5.33
C ASN A 32 17.83 0.47 -6.85
N VAL A 33 18.64 -0.31 -7.57
CA VAL A 33 18.45 -0.53 -9.01
C VAL A 33 17.22 -1.42 -9.18
N THR A 34 16.17 -0.88 -9.79
CA THR A 34 14.92 -1.61 -10.01
C THR A 34 14.72 -2.00 -11.46
N PHE A 35 14.08 -3.15 -11.65
CA PHE A 35 13.77 -3.69 -12.96
C PHE A 35 12.31 -4.09 -13.02
N ARG A 36 11.71 -4.00 -14.19
CA ARG A 36 10.40 -4.60 -14.43
C ARG A 36 10.59 -6.09 -14.62
N VAL A 37 9.80 -6.89 -13.90
CA VAL A 37 9.73 -8.34 -14.09
C VAL A 37 8.41 -8.70 -14.73
N THR A 38 8.43 -9.59 -15.72
CA THR A 38 7.21 -10.15 -16.34
C THR A 38 7.40 -11.63 -16.59
N THR A 39 6.42 -12.46 -16.25
CA THR A 39 6.51 -13.92 -16.39
C THR A 39 6.68 -14.33 -17.86
N ARG A 40 7.48 -15.38 -18.12
CA ARG A 40 7.67 -15.97 -19.45
C ARG A 40 6.65 -17.06 -19.79
N GLY A 41 5.92 -17.57 -18.80
CA GLY A 41 5.08 -18.75 -18.94
C GLY A 41 3.82 -18.73 -18.08
N HIS A 42 3.30 -19.93 -17.79
CA HIS A 42 2.05 -20.13 -17.04
C HIS A 42 2.16 -19.88 -15.54
N ARG A 43 3.38 -19.84 -14.99
CA ARG A 43 3.59 -19.57 -13.56
C ARG A 43 3.45 -18.07 -13.30
N PRO A 44 2.54 -17.64 -12.41
CA PRO A 44 2.48 -16.27 -11.99
C PRO A 44 3.67 -15.92 -11.09
N LEU A 45 3.92 -14.64 -10.87
CA LEU A 45 4.80 -14.16 -9.81
C LEU A 45 4.10 -14.15 -8.45
N GLY A 46 2.79 -13.89 -8.43
CA GLY A 46 2.01 -13.74 -7.19
C GLY A 46 0.97 -14.84 -6.99
N ASN A 47 0.55 -15.03 -5.74
CA ASN A 47 -0.45 -16.03 -5.36
C ASN A 47 -1.85 -15.72 -5.93
N ARG A 48 -2.13 -14.49 -6.37
CA ARG A 48 -3.40 -14.15 -7.05
C ARG A 48 -3.25 -14.13 -8.57
N GLY A 49 -2.21 -14.75 -9.10
CA GLY A 49 -2.00 -14.89 -10.53
C GLY A 49 -1.31 -13.71 -11.21
N GLU A 50 -0.71 -12.79 -10.46
CA GLU A 50 -0.02 -11.62 -11.01
C GLU A 50 1.12 -12.02 -11.94
N LEU A 51 1.19 -11.40 -13.13
CA LEU A 51 2.18 -11.71 -14.16
C LEU A 51 3.34 -10.70 -14.20
N SER A 52 3.32 -9.68 -13.35
CA SER A 52 4.34 -8.64 -13.34
C SER A 52 4.68 -8.18 -11.93
N GLY A 53 5.87 -7.63 -11.78
CA GLY A 53 6.39 -7.12 -10.51
C GLY A 53 7.60 -6.22 -10.75
N ILE A 54 8.23 -5.83 -9.66
CA ILE A 54 9.46 -5.03 -9.65
C ILE A 54 10.56 -5.87 -8.99
N ALA A 55 11.63 -6.13 -9.72
CA ALA A 55 12.84 -6.72 -9.15
C ALA A 55 13.75 -5.63 -8.58
N LYS A 56 14.45 -5.98 -7.51
CA LYS A 56 15.50 -5.22 -6.84
C LYS A 56 16.75 -6.08 -6.72
N LEU A 57 17.91 -5.51 -7.03
CA LEU A 57 19.18 -6.15 -6.72
C LEU A 57 19.48 -6.09 -5.21
N ASP A 58 20.24 -7.06 -4.71
CA ASP A 58 20.91 -6.94 -3.41
C ASP A 58 21.74 -5.64 -3.37
N PRO A 59 21.77 -4.87 -2.27
CA PRO A 59 22.42 -3.56 -2.23
C PRO A 59 23.90 -3.58 -2.60
N VAL A 60 24.61 -4.67 -2.29
CA VAL A 60 26.02 -4.83 -2.66
C VAL A 60 26.15 -4.97 -4.18
N GLU A 61 25.31 -5.81 -4.79
CA GLU A 61 25.26 -6.00 -6.24
C GLU A 61 24.78 -4.73 -6.95
N ALA A 62 23.79 -4.02 -6.37
CA ALA A 62 23.30 -2.73 -6.86
C ALA A 62 24.41 -1.68 -6.86
N GLN A 63 25.20 -1.61 -5.79
CA GLN A 63 26.34 -0.70 -5.70
C GLN A 63 27.40 -1.01 -6.75
N GLN A 64 27.83 -2.26 -6.87
CA GLN A 64 28.80 -2.67 -7.87
C GLN A 64 28.30 -2.37 -9.29
N HIS A 65 27.02 -2.63 -9.55
CA HIS A 65 26.39 -2.33 -10.83
C HIS A 65 26.41 -0.83 -11.14
N LEU A 66 26.02 0.02 -10.18
CA LEU A 66 26.01 1.48 -10.35
C LEU A 66 27.42 2.07 -10.46
N GLU A 67 28.40 1.55 -9.72
CA GLU A 67 29.79 1.97 -9.83
C GLU A 67 30.35 1.66 -11.21
N GLN A 68 30.10 0.46 -11.75
CA GLN A 68 30.48 0.11 -13.12
C GLN A 68 29.79 0.99 -14.17
N ALA A 69 28.49 1.25 -14.00
CA ALA A 69 27.72 2.12 -14.91
C ALA A 69 28.23 3.58 -14.86
N ARG A 70 28.51 4.10 -13.67
CA ARG A 70 29.14 5.40 -13.44
C ARG A 70 30.50 5.47 -14.14
N ASP A 71 31.35 4.47 -13.95
CA ASP A 71 32.72 4.49 -14.48
C ASP A 71 32.73 4.49 -16.01
N ARG A 72 31.85 3.70 -16.65
CA ARG A 72 31.64 3.75 -18.11
C ARG A 72 31.14 5.12 -18.56
N ALA A 73 30.12 5.67 -17.90
CA ALA A 73 29.60 7.01 -18.24
C ALA A 73 30.66 8.11 -18.07
N MET A 74 31.52 7.99 -17.05
CA MET A 74 32.67 8.89 -16.86
C MET A 74 33.71 8.72 -17.97
N GLU A 75 34.00 7.50 -18.40
CA GLU A 75 34.92 7.24 -19.50
C GLU A 75 34.42 7.84 -20.83
N ASP A 76 33.15 7.66 -21.14
CA ASP A 76 32.49 8.26 -22.31
C ASP A 76 32.54 9.80 -22.23
N ALA A 77 32.21 10.37 -21.07
CA ALA A 77 32.24 11.80 -20.86
C ALA A 77 33.66 12.38 -20.96
N MET A 78 34.67 11.68 -20.44
CA MET A 78 36.08 12.07 -20.58
C MET A 78 36.55 12.02 -22.03
N THR A 79 36.10 11.02 -22.79
CA THR A 79 36.37 10.93 -24.23
C THR A 79 35.75 12.12 -24.95
N ARG A 80 34.50 12.48 -24.63
CA ARG A 80 33.83 13.64 -25.20
C ARG A 80 34.51 14.96 -24.82
N LEU A 81 34.98 15.12 -23.57
CA LEU A 81 35.78 16.28 -23.16
C LEU A 81 37.02 16.46 -24.02
N GLY A 82 37.74 15.38 -24.31
CA GLY A 82 38.91 15.42 -25.21
C GLY A 82 38.56 15.92 -26.62
N GLN A 83 37.40 15.49 -27.15
CA GLN A 83 36.90 15.97 -28.44
C GLN A 83 36.54 17.45 -28.40
N ILE A 84 35.81 17.90 -27.38
CA ILE A 84 35.45 19.32 -27.20
C ILE A 84 36.71 20.20 -27.09
N ALA A 85 37.73 19.75 -26.36
CA ALA A 85 39.00 20.48 -26.28
C ALA A 85 39.65 20.64 -27.67
N THR A 86 39.53 19.62 -28.53
CA THR A 86 40.01 19.66 -29.92
C THR A 86 39.18 20.61 -30.77
N GLU A 87 37.84 20.54 -30.70
CA GLU A 87 36.90 21.45 -31.38
C GLU A 87 37.13 22.92 -31.02
N ILE A 88 37.32 23.21 -29.72
CA ILE A 88 37.64 24.56 -29.25
C ILE A 88 38.98 25.03 -29.82
N ASN A 89 39.99 24.15 -29.85
CA ASN A 89 41.30 24.49 -30.38
C ASN A 89 41.26 24.76 -31.89
N GLU A 90 40.48 23.99 -32.66
CA GLU A 90 40.23 24.23 -34.08
C GLU A 90 39.52 25.57 -34.30
N THR A 91 38.48 25.86 -33.52
CA THR A 91 37.74 27.12 -33.57
C THR A 91 38.65 28.32 -33.29
N LEU A 92 39.48 28.25 -32.25
CA LEU A 92 40.47 29.28 -31.89
C LEU A 92 41.50 29.55 -33.00
N ASN A 93 41.82 28.55 -33.83
CA ASN A 93 42.81 28.64 -34.89
C ASN A 93 42.24 29.05 -36.25
N THR A 94 40.95 28.79 -36.48
CA THR A 94 40.32 28.95 -37.81
C THR A 94 39.35 30.13 -37.88
N ASP A 95 38.68 30.49 -36.78
CA ASP A 95 37.70 31.55 -36.76
C ASP A 95 38.33 32.91 -36.39
N ASN A 96 38.60 33.71 -37.42
CA ASN A 96 39.12 35.06 -37.28
C ASN A 96 38.05 36.09 -36.86
N ALA A 97 36.76 35.73 -36.80
CA ALA A 97 35.67 36.62 -36.42
C ALA A 97 35.41 36.66 -34.90
N LEU A 98 36.09 35.82 -34.11
CA LEU A 98 35.98 35.82 -32.66
C LEU A 98 36.45 37.14 -32.05
N THR A 99 35.63 37.70 -31.19
CA THR A 99 36.04 38.81 -30.31
C THR A 99 37.08 38.35 -29.29
N GLU A 100 37.87 39.28 -28.76
CA GLU A 100 38.89 38.98 -27.73
C GLU A 100 38.28 38.31 -26.49
N ASP A 101 37.08 38.72 -26.08
CA ASP A 101 36.39 38.12 -24.94
C ASP A 101 35.93 36.68 -25.24
N GLN A 102 35.42 36.41 -26.44
CA GLN A 102 35.06 35.04 -26.86
C GLN A 102 36.30 34.14 -26.91
N ARG A 103 37.41 34.63 -27.46
CA ARG A 103 38.69 33.91 -27.49
C ARG A 103 39.16 33.57 -26.08
N ARG A 104 39.13 34.53 -25.14
CA ARG A 104 39.48 34.31 -23.74
C ARG A 104 38.58 33.28 -23.06
N GLN A 105 37.26 33.33 -23.29
CA GLN A 105 36.32 32.35 -22.74
C GLN A 105 36.58 30.93 -23.26
N LEU A 106 36.84 30.80 -24.56
CA LEU A 106 37.19 29.51 -25.18
C LEU A 106 38.52 28.98 -24.66
N GLU A 107 39.54 29.82 -24.49
CA GLU A 107 40.82 29.42 -23.91
C GLU A 107 40.68 28.98 -22.45
N GLN A 108 39.93 29.72 -21.64
CA GLN A 108 39.63 29.34 -20.24
C GLN A 108 38.92 27.98 -20.19
N ARG A 109 37.91 27.78 -21.04
CA ARG A 109 37.19 26.51 -21.14
C ARG A 109 38.12 25.38 -21.56
N ARG A 110 38.89 25.55 -22.64
CA ARG A 110 39.86 24.55 -23.10
C ARG A 110 40.85 24.18 -22.00
N ASN A 111 41.41 25.16 -21.32
CA ASN A 111 42.39 24.93 -20.24
C ASN A 111 41.76 24.20 -19.06
N TRP A 112 40.51 24.53 -18.69
CA TRP A 112 39.76 23.79 -17.68
C TRP A 112 39.53 22.34 -18.12
N ILE A 113 39.08 22.11 -19.37
CA ILE A 113 38.83 20.76 -19.91
C ILE A 113 40.11 19.93 -19.89
N LEU A 114 41.21 20.45 -20.44
CA LEU A 114 42.51 19.78 -20.44
C LEU A 114 43.01 19.53 -19.02
N GLY A 115 42.78 20.48 -18.10
CA GLY A 115 43.06 20.30 -16.68
C GLY A 115 42.29 19.12 -16.09
N LYS A 116 41.00 19.00 -16.38
CA LYS A 116 40.13 17.92 -15.91
C LYS A 116 40.55 16.56 -16.51
N VAL A 117 40.74 16.49 -17.82
CA VAL A 117 41.14 15.27 -18.56
C VAL A 117 42.50 14.75 -18.10
N ASN A 118 43.46 15.64 -17.85
CA ASN A 118 44.80 15.27 -17.39
C ASN A 118 44.90 15.07 -15.87
N SER A 119 43.84 15.41 -15.11
CA SER A 119 43.84 15.21 -13.67
C SER A 119 43.59 13.74 -13.32
N GLY A 120 44.11 13.30 -12.17
CA GLY A 120 43.75 12.00 -11.60
C GLY A 120 42.28 11.91 -11.16
N ASN A 121 41.55 13.03 -11.05
CA ASN A 121 40.14 13.07 -10.69
C ASN A 121 39.26 13.20 -11.94
N ARG A 122 38.91 12.05 -12.52
CA ARG A 122 38.07 11.93 -13.71
C ARG A 122 36.57 12.03 -13.41
N THR A 123 36.17 12.46 -12.22
CA THR A 123 34.75 12.56 -11.84
C THR A 123 34.17 13.90 -12.32
N ILE A 124 33.13 13.85 -13.15
CA ILE A 124 32.32 15.01 -13.51
C ILE A 124 31.14 15.10 -12.54
N VAL A 125 31.01 16.23 -11.86
CA VAL A 125 29.89 16.51 -10.97
C VAL A 125 29.02 17.64 -11.51
N ARG A 126 27.82 17.83 -10.95
CA ARG A 126 26.88 18.87 -11.39
C ARG A 126 27.50 20.28 -11.41
N MET A 127 28.40 20.57 -10.46
CA MET A 127 29.11 21.86 -10.38
C MET A 127 30.11 22.09 -11.53
N ASP A 128 30.51 21.04 -12.26
CA ASP A 128 31.41 21.14 -13.41
C ASP A 128 30.65 21.56 -14.69
N LEU A 129 29.34 21.29 -14.77
CA LEU A 129 28.54 21.51 -15.99
C LEU A 129 28.61 22.95 -16.53
N PRO A 130 28.53 24.02 -15.69
CA PRO A 130 28.64 25.40 -16.20
C PRO A 130 29.94 25.68 -16.96
N ALA A 131 31.04 25.00 -16.61
CA ALA A 131 32.32 25.18 -17.30
C ALA A 131 32.28 24.68 -18.76
N LEU A 132 31.38 23.75 -19.08
CA LEU A 132 31.19 23.18 -20.42
C LEU A 132 30.41 24.09 -21.38
N GLY A 133 29.70 25.09 -20.85
CA GLY A 133 28.88 26.01 -21.63
C GLY A 133 27.80 25.30 -22.45
N PRO A 134 27.74 25.48 -23.79
CA PRO A 134 26.67 24.88 -24.61
C PRO A 134 26.71 23.35 -24.61
N HIS A 135 27.86 22.74 -24.31
CA HIS A 135 27.97 21.28 -24.22
C HIS A 135 27.43 20.72 -22.90
N ALA A 136 27.10 21.56 -21.92
CA ALA A 136 26.62 21.12 -20.61
C ALA A 136 25.36 20.25 -20.69
N THR A 137 24.53 20.45 -21.71
CA THR A 137 23.28 19.72 -21.94
C THR A 137 23.45 18.46 -22.77
N GLU A 138 24.66 18.14 -23.25
CA GLU A 138 24.89 16.88 -23.96
C GLU A 138 24.62 15.68 -23.03
N GLU A 139 23.91 14.69 -23.57
CA GLU A 139 23.42 13.52 -22.82
C GLU A 139 24.55 12.80 -22.08
N VAL A 140 25.74 12.69 -22.67
CA VAL A 140 26.89 12.00 -22.08
C VAL A 140 27.32 12.61 -20.73
N PHE A 141 27.27 13.95 -20.60
CA PHE A 141 27.61 14.62 -19.34
C PHE A 141 26.48 14.52 -18.33
N GLN A 142 25.23 14.66 -18.77
CA GLN A 142 24.07 14.48 -17.91
C GLN A 142 24.02 13.07 -17.34
N ARG A 143 24.27 12.05 -18.17
CA ARG A 143 24.35 10.65 -17.74
C ARG A 143 25.45 10.43 -16.71
N ALA A 144 26.67 10.94 -16.95
CA ALA A 144 27.79 10.82 -16.00
C ALA A 144 27.46 11.46 -14.64
N VAL A 145 26.93 12.68 -14.63
CA VAL A 145 26.53 13.39 -13.40
C VAL A 145 25.41 12.65 -12.67
N THR A 146 24.39 12.16 -13.39
CA THR A 146 23.27 11.41 -12.81
C THR A 146 23.75 10.10 -12.17
N MET A 147 24.56 9.31 -12.88
CA MET A 147 25.10 8.05 -12.33
C MET A 147 25.97 8.29 -11.09
N HIS A 148 26.79 9.35 -11.10
CA HIS A 148 27.58 9.72 -9.92
C HIS A 148 26.68 10.10 -8.73
N GLY A 149 25.65 10.91 -8.97
CA GLY A 149 24.66 11.27 -7.94
C GLY A 149 23.93 10.05 -7.36
N GLN A 150 23.58 9.08 -8.19
CA GLN A 150 22.97 7.82 -7.75
C GLN A 150 23.90 7.01 -6.86
N VAL A 151 25.19 6.85 -7.22
CA VAL A 151 26.17 6.17 -6.37
C VAL A 151 26.31 6.87 -5.02
N VAL A 152 26.43 8.20 -5.00
CA VAL A 152 26.53 8.98 -3.75
C VAL A 152 25.28 8.77 -2.87
N THR A 153 24.09 8.80 -3.48
CA THR A 153 22.82 8.61 -2.75
C THR A 153 22.72 7.20 -2.17
N LEU A 154 23.08 6.18 -2.94
CA LEU A 154 23.10 4.79 -2.45
C LEU A 154 24.06 4.65 -1.26
N THR A 155 25.27 5.20 -1.34
CA THR A 155 26.22 5.18 -0.22
C THR A 155 25.68 5.90 1.01
N GLN A 156 24.99 7.04 0.84
CA GLN A 156 24.35 7.74 1.95
C GLN A 156 23.25 6.89 2.60
N ASN A 157 22.40 6.24 1.80
CA ASN A 157 21.37 5.34 2.32
C ASN A 157 21.96 4.14 3.07
N GLN A 158 23.05 3.56 2.56
CA GLN A 158 23.78 2.49 3.26
C GLN A 158 24.32 2.99 4.61
N ASN A 159 24.84 4.22 4.70
CA ASN A 159 25.32 4.78 5.96
C ASN A 159 24.18 5.02 6.98
N ILE A 160 23.01 5.47 6.51
CA ILE A 160 21.81 5.59 7.36
C ILE A 160 21.42 4.20 7.88
N ASN A 161 21.40 3.20 7.01
CA ASN A 161 21.10 1.82 7.39
C ASN A 161 22.11 1.28 8.43
N ALA A 162 23.40 1.54 8.25
CA ALA A 162 24.41 1.17 9.24
C ALA A 162 24.15 1.82 10.61
N THR A 163 23.76 3.09 10.63
CA THR A 163 23.44 3.84 11.86
C THR A 163 22.25 3.24 12.60
N LEU A 164 21.26 2.71 11.87
CA LEU A 164 20.04 2.12 12.44
C LEU A 164 20.22 0.65 12.85
N GLY A 165 21.45 0.13 12.84
CA GLY A 165 21.70 -1.30 13.10
C GLY A 165 21.11 -2.21 12.02
N ILE A 166 20.79 -1.65 10.85
CA ILE A 166 20.23 -2.32 9.65
C ILE A 166 21.38 -2.84 8.76
N GLN A 167 22.66 -2.54 9.05
CA GLN A 167 23.79 -3.26 8.46
C GLN A 167 24.67 -3.82 9.57
N GLY A 168 24.63 -5.14 9.77
CA GLY A 168 25.62 -5.83 10.60
C GLY A 168 27.00 -5.75 9.96
N THR A 169 28.05 -5.89 10.77
CA THR A 169 29.46 -6.08 10.37
C THR A 169 29.60 -6.89 9.09
N GLU A 170 30.50 -6.52 8.16
CA GLU A 170 30.86 -7.07 6.81
C GLU A 170 30.11 -8.28 6.20
N GLU A 171 29.64 -9.25 6.99
CA GLU A 171 28.75 -10.36 6.62
C GLU A 171 27.23 -10.00 6.68
N GLY A 172 26.83 -8.89 7.32
CA GLY A 172 25.43 -8.56 7.66
C GLY A 172 24.71 -7.55 6.77
N GLY A 173 25.35 -7.05 5.71
CA GLY A 173 24.79 -6.00 4.82
C GLY A 173 23.79 -6.47 3.77
N THR A 174 23.58 -7.79 3.61
CA THR A 174 22.87 -8.39 2.46
C THR A 174 21.44 -8.83 2.78
N ALA A 175 20.86 -8.35 3.89
CA ALA A 175 19.55 -8.81 4.36
C ALA A 175 18.37 -7.99 3.80
N MET A 176 18.58 -6.95 2.98
CA MET A 176 17.48 -6.11 2.48
C MET A 176 16.42 -6.88 1.70
N LEU A 177 16.82 -7.82 0.84
CA LEU A 177 15.88 -8.69 0.12
C LEU A 177 15.11 -9.59 1.12
N THR A 178 15.80 -10.15 2.09
CA THR A 178 15.20 -11.01 3.13
C THR A 178 14.26 -10.25 4.04
N ARG A 179 14.51 -8.96 4.30
CA ARG A 179 13.60 -8.10 5.07
C ARG A 179 12.30 -7.85 4.32
N ALA A 180 12.37 -7.63 3.01
CA ALA A 180 11.16 -7.51 2.19
C ALA A 180 10.34 -8.80 2.25
N VAL A 181 10.99 -9.94 1.98
CA VAL A 181 10.36 -11.27 2.05
C VAL A 181 9.82 -11.56 3.46
N GLY A 182 10.59 -11.27 4.50
CA GLY A 182 10.21 -11.47 5.90
C GLY A 182 9.01 -10.62 6.31
N THR A 183 8.90 -9.39 5.80
CA THR A 183 7.74 -8.52 6.04
C THR A 183 6.48 -9.10 5.39
N SER A 184 6.60 -9.59 4.15
CA SER A 184 5.49 -10.28 3.47
C SER A 184 5.09 -11.58 4.16
N LYS A 185 6.06 -12.37 4.66
CA LYS A 185 5.79 -13.60 5.42
C LYS A 185 5.14 -13.35 6.78
N LEU A 186 5.51 -12.25 7.45
CA LEU A 186 4.81 -11.81 8.66
C LEU A 186 3.36 -11.39 8.36
N ASP A 187 3.12 -10.61 7.30
CA ASP A 187 1.77 -10.24 6.86
C ASP A 187 0.91 -11.48 6.54
N GLN A 188 1.49 -12.49 5.90
CA GLN A 188 0.86 -13.79 5.66
C GLN A 188 0.56 -14.54 6.96
N LEU A 189 1.50 -14.56 7.90
CA LEU A 189 1.35 -15.21 9.21
C LEU A 189 0.23 -14.57 10.04
N LEU A 190 0.15 -13.24 10.04
CA LEU A 190 -0.92 -12.49 10.72
C LEU A 190 -2.25 -12.56 9.95
N GLY A 191 -2.20 -12.74 8.64
CA GLY A 191 -3.36 -12.79 7.75
C GLY A 191 -4.02 -11.43 7.56
N THR A 192 -3.26 -10.34 7.64
CA THR A 192 -3.75 -8.97 7.39
C THR A 192 -3.85 -8.68 5.90
N ASN A 193 -2.97 -9.26 5.08
CA ASN A 193 -2.94 -9.08 3.63
C ASN A 193 -2.86 -7.58 3.26
N VAL A 194 -1.90 -6.86 3.83
CA VAL A 194 -1.66 -5.43 3.58
C VAL A 194 -0.27 -5.13 3.06
N ILE A 195 0.58 -6.14 2.88
CA ILE A 195 1.90 -6.00 2.28
C ILE A 195 1.85 -6.56 0.85
N SER A 196 2.61 -5.97 -0.08
CA SER A 196 2.88 -6.61 -1.38
C SER A 196 3.47 -7.99 -1.16
N GLU A 197 3.17 -8.92 -2.05
CA GLU A 197 3.88 -10.18 -2.00
C GLU A 197 5.35 -9.95 -2.39
N GLU A 198 6.26 -10.40 -1.53
CA GLU A 198 7.71 -10.27 -1.74
C GLU A 198 8.33 -11.66 -1.84
N ARG A 199 9.20 -11.84 -2.83
CA ARG A 199 9.83 -13.14 -3.11
C ARG A 199 11.31 -12.99 -3.39
N PHE A 200 12.02 -14.09 -3.27
CA PHE A 200 13.34 -14.20 -3.85
C PHE A 200 13.23 -14.59 -5.33
N GLY A 201 14.21 -14.14 -6.10
CA GLY A 201 14.48 -14.61 -7.44
C GLY A 201 15.99 -14.72 -7.66
N VAL A 202 16.34 -15.28 -8.81
CA VAL A 202 17.71 -15.30 -9.30
C VAL A 202 17.69 -14.78 -10.73
N ASP A 203 18.57 -13.83 -11.07
CA ASP A 203 18.68 -13.30 -12.44
C ASP A 203 19.45 -14.24 -13.39
N GLU A 204 19.55 -13.86 -14.66
CA GLU A 204 20.22 -14.67 -15.70
C GLU A 204 21.71 -14.94 -15.40
N GLN A 205 22.34 -14.14 -14.53
CA GLN A 205 23.73 -14.28 -14.12
C GLN A 205 23.88 -15.11 -12.83
N GLY A 206 22.78 -15.62 -12.27
CA GLY A 206 22.82 -16.36 -11.01
C GLY A 206 22.78 -15.48 -9.76
N ARG A 207 22.56 -14.16 -9.89
CA ARG A 207 22.58 -13.23 -8.77
C ARG A 207 21.22 -13.15 -8.08
N PRO A 208 21.16 -13.04 -6.75
CA PRO A 208 19.91 -12.94 -6.01
C PRO A 208 19.24 -11.59 -6.26
N ILE A 209 17.93 -11.65 -6.47
CA ILE A 209 17.05 -10.48 -6.60
C ILE A 209 15.85 -10.62 -5.66
N GLY A 210 15.33 -9.50 -5.18
CA GLY A 210 14.02 -9.46 -4.53
C GLY A 210 12.97 -9.09 -5.56
N ILE A 211 11.83 -9.77 -5.58
CA ILE A 211 10.71 -9.49 -6.48
C ILE A 211 9.53 -9.02 -5.63
N SER A 212 9.16 -7.76 -5.80
CA SER A 212 7.92 -7.20 -5.28
C SER A 212 6.82 -7.39 -6.31
N VAL A 213 5.87 -8.28 -6.02
CA VAL A 213 4.74 -8.58 -6.90
C VAL A 213 3.87 -7.33 -7.02
N ARG A 214 3.43 -7.03 -8.26
CA ARG A 214 2.63 -5.83 -8.52
C ARG A 214 1.31 -5.89 -7.74
N VAL A 215 0.94 -4.78 -7.12
CA VAL A 215 -0.31 -4.64 -6.37
C VAL A 215 -1.39 -3.91 -7.18
N ASP A 216 -2.65 -4.17 -6.86
CA ASP A 216 -3.77 -3.36 -7.35
C ASP A 216 -3.79 -2.00 -6.65
N GLY A 217 -4.43 -1.03 -7.30
CA GLY A 217 -4.60 0.34 -6.85
C GLY A 217 -3.56 1.32 -7.40
N PHE A 218 -3.61 2.51 -6.83
CA PHE A 218 -2.69 3.60 -7.11
C PHE A 218 -1.99 4.02 -5.83
N GLY A 219 -0.76 4.52 -5.95
CA GLY A 219 -0.08 5.17 -4.83
C GLY A 219 -0.91 6.36 -4.34
N VAL A 220 -0.97 6.57 -3.02
CA VAL A 220 -1.64 7.76 -2.47
C VAL A 220 -1.01 9.04 -3.01
N ILE A 221 0.31 9.02 -3.17
CA ILE A 221 1.07 9.99 -3.96
C ILE A 221 1.78 9.24 -5.08
N GLY A 222 1.81 9.81 -6.28
CA GLY A 222 2.57 9.25 -7.39
C GLY A 222 3.07 10.32 -8.35
N LYS A 223 3.83 9.91 -9.36
CA LYS A 223 4.36 10.81 -10.39
C LYS A 223 3.62 10.63 -11.70
N LEU A 224 3.42 11.74 -12.38
CA LEU A 224 2.90 11.86 -13.74
C LEU A 224 4.04 12.16 -14.71
N SER A 225 3.71 12.20 -16.00
CA SER A 225 4.63 12.70 -17.02
C SER A 225 5.09 14.13 -16.72
N GLY A 226 6.34 14.45 -17.04
CA GLY A 226 6.90 15.80 -16.84
C GLY A 226 7.22 16.15 -15.38
N ASN A 227 7.48 15.17 -14.51
CA ASN A 227 7.84 15.36 -13.08
C ASN A 227 6.77 16.05 -12.23
N ARG A 228 5.52 16.11 -12.69
CA ARG A 228 4.38 16.53 -11.85
C ARG A 228 4.00 15.37 -10.93
N GLU A 229 3.57 15.67 -9.72
CA GLU A 229 3.06 14.63 -8.81
C GLU A 229 1.53 14.69 -8.74
N TYR A 230 0.90 13.55 -8.46
CA TYR A 230 -0.53 13.48 -8.15
C TYR A 230 -0.76 13.02 -6.71
N GLU A 231 -1.89 13.45 -6.17
CA GLU A 231 -2.52 12.91 -4.97
C GLU A 231 -3.80 12.19 -5.37
N LEU A 232 -3.99 10.96 -4.88
CA LEU A 232 -5.19 10.16 -5.10
C LEU A 232 -6.37 10.71 -4.27
N ASP A 233 -7.43 11.17 -4.93
CA ASP A 233 -8.63 11.70 -4.29
C ASP A 233 -9.69 10.61 -4.10
N ILE A 234 -9.71 9.99 -2.92
CA ILE A 234 -10.70 8.98 -2.51
C ILE A 234 -11.23 9.27 -1.10
N ASP A 235 -12.34 8.62 -0.74
CA ASP A 235 -12.87 8.70 0.62
C ASP A 235 -12.06 7.83 1.60
N TYR A 236 -11.08 8.47 2.26
CA TYR A 236 -10.26 7.86 3.32
C TYR A 236 -11.03 7.54 4.61
N SER A 237 -12.29 7.98 4.74
CA SER A 237 -13.15 7.63 5.87
C SER A 237 -13.89 6.30 5.70
N ARG A 238 -13.76 5.64 4.55
CA ARG A 238 -14.31 4.29 4.30
C ARG A 238 -13.75 3.25 5.27
N HIS A 239 -14.59 2.30 5.68
CA HIS A 239 -14.20 1.26 6.61
C HIS A 239 -13.01 0.45 6.13
N GLU A 240 -13.03 -0.01 4.87
CA GLU A 240 -12.01 -0.89 4.29
C GLU A 240 -10.65 -0.18 4.21
N VAL A 241 -10.67 1.10 3.84
CA VAL A 241 -9.45 1.93 3.72
C VAL A 241 -8.85 2.18 5.09
N GLN A 242 -9.64 2.62 6.08
CA GLN A 242 -9.14 2.83 7.44
C GLN A 242 -8.61 1.53 8.05
N LYS A 243 -9.34 0.43 7.89
CA LYS A 243 -8.89 -0.89 8.34
C LYS A 243 -7.56 -1.27 7.69
N GLY A 244 -7.45 -1.16 6.37
CA GLY A 244 -6.22 -1.50 5.65
C GLY A 244 -5.03 -0.62 6.03
N LEU A 245 -5.24 0.68 6.27
CA LEU A 245 -4.20 1.58 6.75
C LEU A 245 -3.74 1.23 8.17
N TYR A 246 -4.66 0.94 9.10
CA TYR A 246 -4.28 0.54 10.46
C TYR A 246 -3.64 -0.84 10.52
N ASP A 247 -4.10 -1.79 9.69
CA ASP A 247 -3.47 -3.10 9.55
C ASP A 247 -2.03 -2.96 8.99
N LEU A 248 -1.82 -2.07 8.02
CA LEU A 248 -0.47 -1.75 7.52
C LEU A 248 0.41 -1.15 8.62
N GLU A 249 -0.15 -0.27 9.44
CA GLU A 249 0.55 0.36 10.57
C GLU A 249 0.96 -0.66 11.65
N VAL A 250 0.12 -1.68 11.89
CA VAL A 250 0.46 -2.83 12.75
C VAL A 250 1.66 -3.59 12.21
N ILE A 251 1.64 -3.96 10.92
CA ILE A 251 2.75 -4.72 10.32
C ILE A 251 4.03 -3.90 10.37
N ASP A 252 3.97 -2.65 9.93
CA ASP A 252 5.12 -1.74 9.92
C ASP A 252 5.66 -1.46 11.34
N TYR A 253 4.81 -1.48 12.37
CA TYR A 253 5.26 -1.39 13.77
C TYR A 253 6.01 -2.66 14.18
N ILE A 254 5.49 -3.86 13.93
CA ILE A 254 6.17 -5.12 14.30
C ILE A 254 7.50 -5.23 13.56
N THR A 255 7.51 -4.98 12.25
CA THR A 255 8.73 -5.02 11.44
C THR A 255 9.66 -3.86 11.75
N GLY A 256 9.20 -2.76 12.33
CA GLY A 256 10.01 -1.57 12.49
C GLY A 256 10.35 -0.92 11.16
N GLN A 257 9.42 -0.94 10.20
CA GLN A 257 9.55 -0.19 8.95
C GLN A 257 9.75 1.31 9.26
N ILE A 258 10.73 1.91 8.58
CA ILE A 258 11.11 3.33 8.75
C ILE A 258 10.86 4.19 7.52
N ASP A 259 10.66 3.58 6.35
CA ASP A 259 10.55 4.29 5.07
C ASP A 259 9.16 4.20 4.45
N ARG A 260 8.15 3.87 5.27
CA ARG A 260 6.76 3.97 4.83
C ARG A 260 6.37 5.44 4.74
N HIS A 261 6.08 5.88 3.52
CA HIS A 261 5.44 7.17 3.23
C HIS A 261 4.23 6.96 2.30
N PRO A 262 3.35 7.97 2.10
CA PRO A 262 2.14 7.81 1.28
C PRO A 262 2.41 7.37 -0.18
N GLY A 263 3.57 7.72 -0.75
CA GLY A 263 4.00 7.17 -2.05
C GLY A 263 4.25 5.65 -2.09
N ASN A 264 4.46 5.02 -0.94
CA ASN A 264 4.65 3.57 -0.77
C ASN A 264 3.39 2.87 -0.24
N ILE A 265 2.23 3.55 -0.27
CA ILE A 265 0.91 3.03 0.10
C ILE A 265 0.03 3.05 -1.14
N PHE A 266 -0.44 1.89 -1.56
CA PHE A 266 -1.34 1.71 -2.69
C PHE A 266 -2.75 1.44 -2.18
N ILE A 267 -3.74 2.07 -2.79
CA ILE A 267 -5.14 1.85 -2.47
C ILE A 267 -5.91 1.55 -3.74
N ASP A 268 -6.60 0.41 -3.76
CA ASP A 268 -7.55 0.09 -4.81
C ASP A 268 -8.85 0.88 -4.57
N PRO A 269 -9.18 1.89 -5.41
CA PRO A 269 -10.31 2.76 -5.17
C PRO A 269 -11.66 2.03 -5.20
N GLU A 270 -11.73 0.88 -5.90
CA GLU A 270 -12.97 0.10 -6.01
C GLU A 270 -13.23 -0.68 -4.72
N THR A 271 -12.22 -1.43 -4.25
CA THR A 271 -12.36 -2.35 -3.12
C THR A 271 -12.03 -1.70 -1.77
N GLY A 272 -11.25 -0.62 -1.77
CA GLY A 272 -10.64 -0.04 -0.57
C GLY A 272 -9.45 -0.85 -0.05
N GLU A 273 -8.98 -1.87 -0.78
CA GLU A 273 -7.82 -2.68 -0.38
C GLU A 273 -6.55 -1.82 -0.33
N VAL A 274 -5.82 -1.93 0.78
CA VAL A 274 -4.58 -1.18 1.03
C VAL A 274 -3.38 -2.13 0.93
N ARG A 275 -2.32 -1.68 0.23
CA ARG A 275 -1.07 -2.43 0.08
C ARG A 275 0.15 -1.54 0.31
N GLY A 276 1.05 -1.96 1.18
CA GLY A 276 2.38 -1.38 1.37
C GLY A 276 3.44 -2.08 0.52
N ILE A 277 4.23 -1.31 -0.23
CA ILE A 277 5.38 -1.79 -1.02
C ILE A 277 6.71 -1.33 -0.40
N ASP A 278 7.87 -1.70 -0.96
CA ASP A 278 9.16 -1.13 -0.51
C ASP A 278 9.52 -1.51 0.95
N ASN A 279 9.53 -2.81 1.23
CA ASN A 279 9.64 -3.38 2.59
C ASN A 279 11.08 -3.75 2.99
N ASP A 280 12.08 -3.14 2.37
CA ASP A 280 13.50 -3.49 2.55
C ASP A 280 14.18 -2.78 3.74
N LEU A 281 13.62 -1.66 4.19
CA LEU A 281 14.03 -0.91 5.40
C LEU A 281 13.26 -1.34 6.66
N CYS A 282 13.15 -2.65 6.84
CA CYS A 282 12.49 -3.31 7.97
C CYS A 282 13.48 -4.05 8.88
N PHE A 283 12.97 -4.57 9.99
CA PHE A 283 13.65 -5.41 10.98
C PHE A 283 14.95 -4.81 11.57
N PRO A 284 14.97 -3.54 12.01
CA PRO A 284 16.11 -3.06 12.79
C PRO A 284 16.20 -3.82 14.12
N SER A 285 17.43 -4.04 14.56
CA SER A 285 17.75 -4.67 15.86
C SER A 285 17.54 -3.75 17.06
N LEU A 286 17.38 -2.44 16.81
CA LEU A 286 17.13 -1.41 17.81
C LEU A 286 15.66 -1.39 18.27
N SER A 287 15.43 -0.86 19.48
CA SER A 287 14.08 -0.52 19.94
C SER A 287 13.46 0.59 19.08
N ARG A 288 12.13 0.73 19.12
CA ARG A 288 11.43 1.75 18.30
C ARG A 288 11.88 3.16 18.68
N GLU A 289 12.07 3.42 19.96
CA GLU A 289 12.53 4.71 20.49
C GLU A 289 13.94 5.05 19.98
N GLU A 290 14.89 4.13 20.11
CA GLU A 290 16.27 4.31 19.62
C GLU A 290 16.32 4.53 18.11
N MET A 291 15.52 3.79 17.35
CA MET A 291 15.40 4.01 15.91
C MET A 291 14.95 5.45 15.60
N LEU A 292 13.88 5.91 16.25
CA LEU A 292 13.29 7.21 15.98
C LEU A 292 14.25 8.35 16.36
N GLU A 293 15.03 8.19 17.43
CA GLU A 293 16.11 9.12 17.79
C GLU A 293 17.24 9.16 16.75
N GLY A 294 17.56 8.01 16.14
CA GLY A 294 18.64 7.87 15.16
C GLY A 294 18.31 8.31 13.72
N LEU A 295 17.05 8.57 13.38
CA LEU A 295 16.63 8.85 11.99
C LEU A 295 17.06 10.23 11.44
N GLY A 296 17.41 11.19 12.30
CA GLY A 296 17.77 12.54 11.86
C GLY A 296 16.70 13.17 10.96
N GLU A 297 17.07 13.58 9.75
CA GLU A 297 16.12 14.17 8.77
C GLU A 297 15.04 13.20 8.29
N ALA A 298 15.24 11.88 8.43
CA ALA A 298 14.25 10.87 8.04
C ALA A 298 13.11 10.70 9.07
N GLN A 299 13.13 11.42 10.20
CA GLN A 299 12.08 11.36 11.22
C GLN A 299 10.67 11.67 10.71
N GLY A 300 10.55 12.43 9.61
CA GLY A 300 9.27 12.81 9.02
C GLY A 300 8.56 11.70 8.24
N LYS A 301 9.24 10.57 7.95
CA LYS A 301 8.69 9.47 7.15
C LYS A 301 7.85 8.48 7.97
N PRO A 302 8.40 7.79 8.99
CA PRO A 302 7.64 6.75 9.67
C PRO A 302 6.53 7.32 10.55
N VAL A 303 5.52 6.49 10.80
CA VAL A 303 4.56 6.75 11.88
C VAL A 303 5.24 6.54 13.22
N PHE A 304 5.25 7.57 14.06
CA PHE A 304 5.98 7.57 15.32
C PHE A 304 5.31 6.70 16.39
N ASN A 305 3.98 6.68 16.42
CA ASN A 305 3.21 6.09 17.50
C ASN A 305 2.81 4.63 17.20
N LYS A 306 2.33 3.94 18.24
CA LYS A 306 1.54 2.72 18.07
C LYS A 306 0.18 3.08 17.40
N PRO A 307 -0.47 2.13 16.69
CA PRO A 307 -1.77 2.36 16.05
C PRO A 307 -2.81 2.96 17.00
N LEU A 308 -3.40 4.10 16.61
CA LEU A 308 -4.42 4.79 17.43
C LEU A 308 -5.70 3.96 17.56
N PHE A 309 -6.08 3.26 16.50
CA PHE A 309 -7.22 2.35 16.48
C PHE A 309 -6.78 1.00 15.96
N MET A 310 -7.56 -0.03 16.26
CA MET A 310 -7.35 -1.35 15.68
C MET A 310 -8.68 -2.03 15.41
N HIS A 311 -8.77 -2.74 14.29
CA HIS A 311 -9.92 -3.58 14.03
C HIS A 311 -9.95 -4.78 15.00
N GLU A 312 -11.13 -5.20 15.45
CA GLU A 312 -11.29 -6.35 16.36
C GLU A 312 -10.64 -7.64 15.82
N ASP A 313 -10.76 -7.92 14.52
CA ASP A 313 -10.09 -9.06 13.88
C ASP A 313 -8.56 -8.98 14.00
N THR A 314 -7.99 -7.79 13.77
CA THR A 314 -6.54 -7.55 13.80
C THR A 314 -6.02 -7.63 15.23
N ALA A 315 -6.74 -7.03 16.19
CA ALA A 315 -6.43 -7.13 17.62
C ALA A 315 -6.34 -8.59 18.08
N ARG A 316 -7.34 -9.40 17.73
CA ARG A 316 -7.35 -10.84 18.01
C ARG A 316 -6.16 -11.56 17.37
N LYS A 317 -5.87 -11.30 16.09
CA LYS A 317 -4.73 -11.91 15.38
C LYS A 317 -3.40 -11.60 16.07
N ILE A 318 -3.21 -10.37 16.53
CA ILE A 318 -2.02 -9.97 17.30
C ILE A 318 -1.97 -10.74 18.63
N GLU A 319 -3.07 -10.79 19.39
CA GLU A 319 -3.15 -11.51 20.67
C GLU A 319 -2.79 -13.01 20.49
N GLU A 320 -3.29 -13.63 19.42
CA GLU A 320 -3.08 -15.04 19.06
C GLU A 320 -1.67 -15.34 18.53
N LEU A 321 -1.02 -14.40 17.83
CA LEU A 321 0.31 -14.59 17.25
C LEU A 321 1.36 -14.82 18.36
N THR A 322 2.02 -15.99 18.38
CA THR A 322 3.02 -16.29 19.41
C THR A 322 4.42 -15.79 19.02
N PRO A 323 5.24 -15.33 19.97
CA PRO A 323 6.65 -15.01 19.74
C PRO A 323 7.42 -16.14 19.04
N GLU A 324 7.13 -17.40 19.39
CA GLU A 324 7.79 -18.57 18.83
C GLU A 324 7.45 -18.76 17.34
N SER A 325 6.19 -18.59 16.96
CA SER A 325 5.78 -18.67 15.55
C SER A 325 6.40 -17.56 14.69
N LEU A 326 6.55 -16.36 15.26
CA LEU A 326 7.24 -15.26 14.62
C LEU A 326 8.73 -15.58 14.40
N ARG A 327 9.42 -16.08 15.44
CA ARG A 327 10.83 -16.50 15.34
C ARG A 327 11.02 -17.60 14.31
N GLU A 328 10.17 -18.64 14.33
CA GLU A 328 10.23 -19.74 13.39
C GLU A 328 10.06 -19.25 11.96
N THR A 329 9.04 -18.41 11.72
CA THR A 329 8.77 -17.84 10.40
C THR A 329 9.97 -17.05 9.88
N LEU A 330 10.52 -16.11 10.66
CA LEU A 330 11.63 -15.26 10.24
C LEU A 330 12.97 -16.00 10.12
N SER A 331 13.25 -16.97 11.00
CA SER A 331 14.50 -17.75 10.96
C SER A 331 14.51 -18.82 9.85
N SER A 332 13.33 -19.23 9.38
CA SER A 332 13.18 -20.23 8.32
C SER A 332 13.45 -19.68 6.91
N LEU A 333 13.52 -18.35 6.75
CA LEU A 333 13.74 -17.70 5.46
C LEU A 333 15.05 -18.16 4.82
N LYS A 334 14.97 -18.62 3.57
CA LYS A 334 16.11 -19.13 2.80
C LYS A 334 16.52 -18.12 1.73
N TYR A 335 17.67 -17.49 1.94
CA TYR A 335 18.30 -16.69 0.91
C TYR A 335 18.79 -17.59 -0.25
N PRO A 336 18.69 -17.17 -1.53
CA PRO A 336 19.09 -18.01 -2.68
C PRO A 336 20.56 -18.42 -2.72
N GLU A 337 21.47 -17.63 -2.14
CA GLU A 337 22.92 -17.91 -2.14
C GLU A 337 23.46 -18.34 -0.77
N GLY A 338 24.01 -19.57 -0.70
CA GLY A 338 24.92 -20.00 0.37
C GLY A 338 24.31 -20.22 1.77
N GLN A 339 24.94 -21.06 2.58
CA GLN A 339 24.49 -21.34 3.96
C GLN A 339 24.89 -20.22 4.91
N GLY A 340 24.33 -19.01 4.78
CA GLY A 340 24.49 -17.96 5.79
C GLY A 340 24.28 -16.52 5.34
N ARG A 341 24.48 -16.21 4.04
CA ARG A 341 24.30 -14.85 3.51
C ARG A 341 22.82 -14.44 3.59
N GLY A 342 22.59 -13.17 3.90
CA GLY A 342 21.28 -12.53 3.80
C GLY A 342 20.23 -12.98 4.81
N LYS A 343 20.55 -13.81 5.81
CA LYS A 343 19.57 -14.15 6.86
C LYS A 343 19.34 -12.96 7.79
N LEU A 344 18.12 -12.86 8.34
CA LEU A 344 17.89 -11.99 9.49
C LEU A 344 18.72 -12.52 10.67
N THR A 345 19.43 -11.62 11.32
CA THR A 345 20.21 -11.91 12.53
C THR A 345 19.27 -12.16 13.71
N PRO A 346 19.72 -12.87 14.75
CA PRO A 346 18.93 -13.07 15.96
C PRO A 346 18.46 -11.76 16.60
N GLY A 347 19.28 -10.71 16.57
CA GLY A 347 18.92 -9.39 17.13
C GLY A 347 17.77 -8.72 16.38
N GLU A 348 17.73 -8.82 15.05
CA GLU A 348 16.62 -8.29 14.24
C GLU A 348 15.31 -9.04 14.49
N ILE A 349 15.39 -10.37 14.63
CA ILE A 349 14.24 -11.22 14.97
C ILE A 349 13.72 -10.89 16.37
N GLU A 350 14.60 -10.79 17.38
CA GLU A 350 14.19 -10.42 18.74
C GLU A 350 13.66 -8.98 18.83
N GLY A 351 14.17 -8.06 18.01
CA GLY A 351 13.61 -6.71 17.86
C GLY A 351 12.14 -6.75 17.41
N ALA A 352 11.82 -7.57 16.40
CA ALA A 352 10.44 -7.76 15.95
C ALA A 352 9.56 -8.44 17.01
N VAL A 353 10.09 -9.44 17.73
CA VAL A 353 9.37 -10.09 18.83
C VAL A 353 9.07 -9.12 19.97
N THR A 354 10.01 -8.24 20.29
CA THR A 354 9.81 -7.20 21.32
C THR A 354 8.67 -6.28 20.93
N ARG A 355 8.65 -5.78 19.68
CA ARG A 355 7.57 -4.92 19.16
C ARG A 355 6.22 -5.64 19.07
N LEU A 356 6.19 -6.96 18.80
CA LEU A 356 4.97 -7.76 18.89
C LEU A 356 4.42 -7.77 20.33
N ASN A 357 5.26 -7.99 21.34
CA ASN A 357 4.82 -8.00 22.74
C ASN A 357 4.29 -6.62 23.17
N GLU A 358 4.95 -5.53 22.77
CA GLU A 358 4.46 -4.17 23.01
C GLU A 358 3.09 -3.94 22.36
N LEU A 359 2.85 -4.46 21.16
CA LEU A 359 1.53 -4.36 20.52
C LEU A 359 0.48 -5.20 21.24
N LYS A 360 0.82 -6.37 21.79
CA LYS A 360 -0.11 -7.16 22.60
C LYS A 360 -0.56 -6.39 23.84
N GLU A 361 0.36 -5.73 24.52
CA GLU A 361 0.04 -4.85 25.65
C GLU A 361 -0.84 -3.67 25.19
N HIS A 362 -0.47 -3.04 24.07
CA HIS A 362 -1.23 -1.93 23.50
C HIS A 362 -2.65 -2.31 23.10
N VAL A 363 -2.89 -3.52 22.58
CA VAL A 363 -4.24 -4.01 22.29
C VAL A 363 -5.11 -4.00 23.56
N GLN A 364 -4.55 -4.37 24.72
CA GLN A 364 -5.30 -4.33 25.98
C GLN A 364 -5.67 -2.89 26.37
N ASP A 365 -4.77 -1.93 26.14
CA ASP A 365 -5.02 -0.51 26.37
C ASP A 365 -6.07 0.05 25.40
N LEU A 366 -6.02 -0.32 24.12
CA LEU A 366 -7.02 0.04 23.13
C LEU A 366 -8.40 -0.52 23.52
N ARG A 367 -8.48 -1.77 24.01
CA ARG A 367 -9.74 -2.34 24.50
C ARG A 367 -10.29 -1.56 25.69
N ARG A 368 -9.43 -1.19 26.66
CA ARG A 368 -9.82 -0.38 27.84
C ARG A 368 -10.35 1.00 27.47
N THR A 369 -9.86 1.56 26.38
CA THR A 369 -10.20 2.90 25.90
C THR A 369 -11.22 2.89 24.76
N ASN A 370 -11.80 1.73 24.42
CA ASN A 370 -12.75 1.55 23.30
C ASN A 370 -12.21 1.95 21.91
N HIS A 371 -10.90 1.79 21.69
CA HIS A 371 -10.25 2.01 20.39
C HIS A 371 -9.99 0.73 19.59
N VAL A 372 -10.34 -0.44 20.15
CA VAL A 372 -10.57 -1.65 19.34
C VAL A 372 -12.01 -1.59 18.83
N VAL A 373 -12.16 -1.48 17.51
CA VAL A 373 -13.44 -1.23 16.85
C VAL A 373 -13.81 -2.38 15.92
N THR A 374 -15.11 -2.64 15.79
CA THR A 374 -15.64 -3.61 14.82
C THR A 374 -15.96 -2.98 13.47
N GLU A 375 -16.07 -1.64 13.43
CA GLU A 375 -16.29 -0.86 12.23
C GLU A 375 -15.57 0.48 12.36
N PHE A 376 -14.98 0.94 11.25
CA PHE A 376 -14.35 2.25 11.18
C PHE A 376 -15.33 3.22 10.55
N THR A 377 -15.40 4.42 11.10
CA THR A 377 -16.41 5.41 10.72
C THR A 377 -15.77 6.76 10.42
N LYS A 378 -16.59 7.72 10.00
CA LYS A 378 -16.14 9.11 9.88
C LYS A 378 -15.64 9.69 11.21
N ALA A 379 -16.16 9.21 12.35
CA ALA A 379 -15.72 9.67 13.66
C ALA A 379 -14.28 9.23 13.96
N THR A 380 -13.94 7.95 13.73
CA THR A 380 -12.57 7.42 13.93
C THR A 380 -11.57 8.14 13.01
N HIS A 381 -11.97 8.40 11.76
CA HIS A 381 -11.16 9.17 10.82
C HIS A 381 -10.87 10.60 11.32
N ASN A 382 -11.91 11.32 11.76
CA ASN A 382 -11.76 12.67 12.27
C ASN A 382 -10.92 12.73 13.56
N GLU A 383 -11.05 11.72 14.43
CA GLU A 383 -10.24 11.59 15.64
C GLU A 383 -8.76 11.38 15.29
N ALA A 384 -8.44 10.54 14.30
CA ALA A 384 -7.07 10.36 13.82
C ALA A 384 -6.47 11.67 13.27
N ILE A 385 -7.24 12.44 12.51
CA ILE A 385 -6.82 13.77 12.03
C ILE A 385 -6.61 14.73 13.20
N GLN A 386 -7.52 14.77 14.17
CA GLN A 386 -7.39 15.65 15.33
C GLN A 386 -6.15 15.29 16.15
N HIS A 387 -5.88 14.00 16.33
CA HIS A 387 -4.68 13.51 17.01
C HIS A 387 -3.38 13.96 16.31
N GLN A 388 -3.36 13.96 14.97
CA GLN A 388 -2.24 14.50 14.19
C GLN A 388 -2.05 16.01 14.42
N LYS A 389 -3.15 16.78 14.43
CA LYS A 389 -3.12 18.24 14.71
C LYS A 389 -2.61 18.53 16.12
N ASP A 390 -3.09 17.79 17.10
CA ASP A 390 -2.67 17.96 18.50
C ASP A 390 -1.19 17.59 18.69
N SER A 391 -0.71 16.55 18.00
CA SER A 391 0.71 16.17 18.01
C SER A 391 1.60 17.26 17.42
N TYR A 392 1.19 17.84 16.28
CA TYR A 392 1.87 18.99 15.70
C TYR A 392 1.91 20.19 16.66
N ALA A 393 0.77 20.51 17.28
CA ALA A 393 0.68 21.61 18.24
C ALA A 393 1.58 21.39 19.46
N ARG A 394 1.71 20.15 19.96
CA ARG A 394 2.63 19.80 21.06
C ARG A 394 4.10 19.95 20.65
N GLN A 395 4.48 19.50 19.45
CA GLN A 395 5.86 19.60 18.95
C GLN A 395 6.30 21.06 18.78
N ASN A 396 5.39 21.91 18.28
CA ASN A 396 5.68 23.33 18.02
C ASN A 396 5.33 24.23 19.21
N GLY A 397 4.67 23.70 20.24
CA GLY A 397 4.20 24.44 21.40
C GLY A 397 5.32 25.18 22.14
N ASN A 398 6.56 24.67 22.18
CA ASN A 398 7.66 25.40 22.82
C ASN A 398 8.07 26.69 22.07
N ALA A 399 7.60 26.91 20.83
CA ALA A 399 7.65 28.20 20.12
C ALA A 399 6.49 29.14 20.53
N LEU A 400 6.04 29.05 21.79
CA LEU A 400 4.86 29.62 22.45
C LEU A 400 4.81 31.17 22.54
N LYS A 401 5.28 31.88 21.52
CA LYS A 401 4.88 33.27 21.22
C LYS A 401 4.08 33.41 19.92
N GLU A 402 3.98 32.37 19.09
CA GLU A 402 3.12 32.34 17.87
C GLU A 402 1.91 31.40 18.05
N ALA A 403 1.19 31.57 19.17
CA ALA A 403 0.17 30.66 19.71
C ALA A 403 -1.15 30.54 18.90
N SER A 404 -1.13 30.60 17.56
CA SER A 404 -2.35 30.49 16.75
C SER A 404 -2.19 29.73 15.43
N ARG A 405 -1.01 29.19 15.11
CA ARG A 405 -0.87 28.37 13.89
C ARG A 405 -1.37 26.95 14.15
N SER A 406 -2.61 26.65 13.74
CA SER A 406 -3.04 25.26 13.57
C SER A 406 -2.36 24.67 12.33
N LEU A 407 -2.24 23.34 12.26
CA LEU A 407 -1.73 22.64 11.08
C LEU A 407 -2.48 23.05 9.79
N ASP A 408 -3.74 23.47 9.91
CA ASP A 408 -4.60 23.91 8.80
C ASP A 408 -4.31 25.33 8.32
N THR A 409 -3.54 26.10 9.09
CA THR A 409 -3.22 27.52 8.83
C THR A 409 -1.77 27.76 8.45
N LEU A 410 -0.97 26.70 8.31
CA LEU A 410 0.41 26.81 7.84
C LEU A 410 0.45 27.26 6.39
N ASP A 411 1.52 27.95 6.03
CA ASP A 411 1.81 28.45 4.68
C ASP A 411 3.15 27.94 4.13
N ASP A 412 3.87 27.08 4.87
CA ASP A 412 5.14 26.48 4.45
C ASP A 412 5.07 24.94 4.42
N ALA A 413 5.13 24.37 3.21
CA ALA A 413 5.13 22.93 2.99
C ALA A 413 6.28 22.20 3.72
N ARG A 414 7.43 22.86 3.96
CA ARG A 414 8.59 22.28 4.65
C ARG A 414 8.31 22.00 6.12
N MET A 415 7.44 22.81 6.75
CA MET A 415 7.04 22.61 8.15
C MET A 415 6.10 21.40 8.29
N ILE A 416 5.30 21.12 7.26
CA ILE A 416 4.40 19.96 7.24
C ILE A 416 5.21 18.67 7.02
N GLU A 417 6.23 18.73 6.15
CA GLU A 417 7.11 17.60 5.87
C GLU A 417 7.84 17.10 7.13
N SER A 418 8.38 18.01 7.93
CA SER A 418 9.12 17.70 9.17
C SER A 418 8.24 17.30 10.37
N THR A 419 6.92 17.36 10.24
CA THR A 419 5.99 17.01 11.33
C THR A 419 6.02 15.50 11.61
N ASN A 420 6.11 15.07 12.87
CA ASN A 420 6.01 13.62 13.17
C ASN A 420 4.61 13.12 12.82
N LYS A 421 4.54 12.03 12.07
CA LYS A 421 3.27 11.43 11.65
C LYS A 421 2.75 10.51 12.77
N THR A 422 1.49 10.68 13.15
CA THR A 422 0.88 9.93 14.27
C THR A 422 0.15 8.66 13.85
N SER A 423 -0.21 8.55 12.58
CA SER A 423 -0.84 7.39 11.93
C SER A 423 -0.71 7.54 10.41
N TYR A 424 -1.02 6.50 9.63
CA TYR A 424 -1.06 6.67 8.17
C TYR A 424 -2.17 7.60 7.69
N ILE A 425 -3.32 7.63 8.38
CA ILE A 425 -4.36 8.64 8.13
C ILE A 425 -3.81 10.06 8.37
N GLY A 426 -3.07 10.27 9.46
CA GLY A 426 -2.42 11.56 9.75
C GLY A 426 -1.33 11.92 8.73
N SER A 427 -0.57 10.94 8.25
CA SER A 427 0.43 11.13 7.20
C SER A 427 -0.20 11.56 5.87
N ILE A 428 -1.28 10.89 5.47
CA ILE A 428 -2.07 11.24 4.29
C ILE A 428 -2.64 12.65 4.44
N TYR A 429 -3.20 12.99 5.61
CA TYR A 429 -3.70 14.34 5.89
C TYR A 429 -2.62 15.42 5.70
N CYS A 430 -1.41 15.18 6.20
CA CYS A 430 -0.28 16.08 5.99
C CYS A 430 0.07 16.23 4.50
N GLU A 431 0.05 15.15 3.72
CA GLU A 431 0.27 15.23 2.27
C GLU A 431 -0.86 15.97 1.54
N GLN A 432 -2.12 15.82 1.96
CA GLN A 432 -3.25 16.57 1.39
C GLN A 432 -3.06 18.07 1.58
N LEU A 433 -2.57 18.50 2.75
CA LEU A 433 -2.23 19.89 3.00
C LEU A 433 -1.08 20.35 2.12
N ARG A 434 0.01 19.56 1.99
CA ARG A 434 1.14 19.88 1.08
C ARG A 434 0.68 20.04 -0.37
N THR A 435 -0.19 19.13 -0.84
CA THR A 435 -0.73 19.19 -2.19
C THR A 435 -1.55 20.45 -2.42
N ASN A 436 -2.31 20.93 -1.43
CA ASN A 436 -3.04 22.19 -1.58
C ASN A 436 -2.11 23.37 -1.89
N PHE A 437 -0.93 23.47 -1.26
CA PHE A 437 0.08 24.49 -1.59
C PHE A 437 0.70 24.27 -2.97
N ALA A 438 1.08 23.02 -3.27
CA ALA A 438 1.79 22.71 -4.50
C ALA A 438 0.90 22.77 -5.76
N ILE A 439 -0.44 22.69 -5.61
CA ILE A 439 -1.40 22.95 -6.69
C ILE A 439 -1.32 24.41 -7.13
N GLU A 440 -1.17 25.36 -6.21
CA GLU A 440 -1.03 26.79 -6.53
C GLU A 440 0.24 27.07 -7.35
N GLU A 441 1.29 26.28 -7.11
CA GLU A 441 2.57 26.32 -7.84
C GLU A 441 2.57 25.48 -9.14
N GLY A 442 1.50 24.71 -9.40
CA GLY A 442 1.39 23.79 -10.54
C GLY A 442 2.28 22.54 -10.45
N ALA A 443 2.95 22.32 -9.33
CA ALA A 443 3.85 21.18 -9.10
C ALA A 443 3.08 19.87 -8.79
N ARG A 444 1.89 19.98 -8.19
CA ARG A 444 1.02 18.83 -7.87
C ARG A 444 -0.39 18.98 -8.44
N VAL A 445 -1.08 17.85 -8.58
CA VAL A 445 -2.52 17.79 -8.88
C VAL A 445 -3.23 16.81 -7.97
N ARG A 446 -4.47 17.13 -7.59
CA ARG A 446 -5.38 16.16 -6.98
C ARG A 446 -6.18 15.48 -8.09
N LEU A 447 -6.10 14.16 -8.16
CA LEU A 447 -6.77 13.36 -9.19
C LEU A 447 -7.64 12.30 -8.52
N ASN A 448 -8.91 12.27 -8.91
CA ASN A 448 -9.76 11.12 -8.61
C ASN A 448 -9.26 9.86 -9.35
N PRO A 449 -9.78 8.66 -9.02
CA PRO A 449 -9.33 7.41 -9.65
C PRO A 449 -9.31 7.43 -11.18
N GLU A 450 -10.31 8.04 -11.82
CA GLU A 450 -10.39 8.09 -13.28
C GLU A 450 -9.38 9.06 -13.89
N GLY A 451 -9.13 10.19 -13.22
CA GLY A 451 -8.07 11.11 -13.57
C GLY A 451 -6.69 10.44 -13.51
N VAL A 452 -6.42 9.67 -12.45
CA VAL A 452 -5.16 8.90 -12.35
C VAL A 452 -5.06 7.88 -13.48
N ARG A 453 -6.13 7.13 -13.78
CA ARG A 453 -6.14 6.17 -14.91
C ARG A 453 -5.79 6.82 -16.24
N THR A 454 -6.41 7.96 -16.50
CA THR A 454 -6.23 8.73 -17.75
C THR A 454 -4.80 9.23 -17.87
N GLU A 455 -4.28 9.90 -16.85
CA GLU A 455 -2.95 10.52 -16.86
C GLU A 455 -1.81 9.50 -16.83
N THR A 456 -2.01 8.36 -16.18
CA THR A 456 -1.00 7.30 -16.06
C THR A 456 -1.12 6.20 -17.12
N GLN A 457 -2.19 6.23 -17.94
CA GLN A 457 -2.54 5.16 -18.88
C GLN A 457 -2.55 3.77 -18.22
N SER A 458 -2.97 3.71 -16.96
CA SER A 458 -3.00 2.50 -16.14
C SER A 458 -4.42 2.23 -15.70
N THR A 459 -4.84 0.97 -15.67
CA THR A 459 -6.13 0.58 -15.08
C THR A 459 -6.12 0.63 -13.55
N GLY A 460 -4.92 0.69 -12.95
CA GLY A 460 -4.73 0.48 -11.52
C GLY A 460 -4.91 -0.98 -11.11
N LYS A 461 -4.93 -1.93 -12.05
CA LYS A 461 -5.01 -3.36 -11.74
C LYS A 461 -3.76 -4.08 -12.23
N SER A 462 -3.27 -5.02 -11.43
CA SER A 462 -2.22 -5.93 -11.83
C SER A 462 -2.71 -6.82 -12.97
N THR A 463 -1.87 -6.98 -13.99
CA THR A 463 -2.11 -7.98 -15.03
C THR A 463 -2.02 -9.37 -14.40
N ARG A 464 -3.06 -10.17 -14.58
CA ARG A 464 -3.17 -11.54 -14.03
C ARG A 464 -3.38 -12.55 -15.13
N SER A 465 -2.95 -13.79 -14.90
CA SER A 465 -3.29 -14.91 -15.78
C SER A 465 -4.81 -15.12 -15.79
N GLU A 466 -5.37 -15.29 -16.99
CA GLU A 466 -6.80 -15.59 -17.15
C GLU A 466 -7.18 -16.90 -16.44
N GLU A 467 -6.27 -17.87 -16.46
CA GLU A 467 -6.41 -19.15 -15.78
C GLU A 467 -6.48 -18.96 -14.26
N HIS A 468 -5.70 -18.05 -13.68
CA HIS A 468 -5.79 -17.70 -12.25
C HIS A 468 -7.07 -16.94 -11.90
N LEU A 469 -7.51 -16.02 -12.75
CA LEU A 469 -8.78 -15.31 -12.55
C LEU A 469 -9.96 -16.30 -12.57
N GLU A 470 -9.93 -17.24 -13.50
CA GLU A 470 -10.93 -18.30 -13.60
C GLU A 470 -10.83 -19.27 -12.41
N PHE A 471 -9.63 -19.61 -11.96
CA PHE A 471 -9.41 -20.43 -10.76
C PHE A 471 -9.99 -19.75 -9.50
N ALA A 472 -9.70 -18.47 -9.29
CA ALA A 472 -10.24 -17.68 -8.18
C ALA A 472 -11.78 -17.57 -8.26
N ARG A 473 -12.34 -17.45 -9.46
CA ARG A 473 -13.81 -17.50 -9.69
C ARG A 473 -14.38 -18.85 -9.25
N LEU A 474 -13.78 -19.96 -9.68
CA LEU A 474 -14.21 -21.32 -9.30
C LEU A 474 -14.07 -21.56 -7.79
N GLU A 475 -13.02 -21.04 -7.16
CA GLU A 475 -12.83 -21.10 -5.71
C GLU A 475 -13.94 -20.33 -4.97
N LYS A 476 -14.24 -19.11 -5.42
CA LYS A 476 -15.31 -18.28 -4.86
C LYS A 476 -16.68 -18.94 -4.98
N GLU A 477 -16.95 -19.66 -6.07
CA GLU A 477 -18.18 -20.42 -6.29
C GLU A 477 -18.25 -21.68 -5.41
N ARG A 478 -17.11 -22.36 -5.21
CA ARG A 478 -17.04 -23.60 -4.43
C ARG A 478 -17.09 -23.38 -2.91
N ARG A 479 -16.56 -22.26 -2.43
CA ARG A 479 -16.42 -21.96 -1.00
C ARG A 479 -17.75 -21.99 -0.22
N PRO A 480 -18.86 -21.39 -0.69
CA PRO A 480 -20.15 -21.49 0.01
C PRO A 480 -20.69 -22.92 0.12
N GLU A 481 -20.49 -23.73 -0.93
CA GLU A 481 -20.92 -25.14 -0.93
C GLU A 481 -20.15 -25.95 0.11
N LEU A 482 -18.81 -25.83 0.10
CA LEU A 482 -17.97 -26.47 1.12
C LEU A 482 -18.29 -25.97 2.52
N ARG A 483 -18.52 -24.67 2.70
CA ARG A 483 -18.90 -24.12 4.00
C ARG A 483 -20.22 -24.69 4.51
N ALA A 484 -21.20 -24.91 3.64
CA ALA A 484 -22.45 -25.56 4.03
C ALA A 484 -22.22 -27.03 4.44
N THR A 485 -21.45 -27.79 3.65
CA THR A 485 -21.11 -29.18 3.94
C THR A 485 -20.31 -29.34 5.24
N GLU A 486 -19.29 -28.50 5.45
CA GLU A 486 -18.45 -28.54 6.66
C GLU A 486 -19.16 -28.00 7.90
N LYS A 487 -20.18 -27.14 7.74
CA LYS A 487 -20.99 -26.64 8.86
C LYS A 487 -21.99 -27.68 9.35
N GLU A 488 -22.53 -28.54 8.48
CA GLU A 488 -23.50 -29.58 8.82
C GLU A 488 -23.11 -30.41 10.07
N PRO A 489 -21.89 -31.00 10.17
CA PRO A 489 -21.49 -31.75 11.37
C PRO A 489 -21.30 -30.88 12.63
N MET A 490 -21.19 -29.56 12.50
CA MET A 490 -21.03 -28.60 13.59
C MET A 490 -22.31 -27.84 13.94
N GLN A 491 -23.41 -28.07 13.20
CA GLN A 491 -24.63 -27.26 13.30
C GLN A 491 -25.18 -27.24 14.73
N ASP A 492 -25.26 -28.40 15.39
CA ASP A 492 -25.68 -28.52 16.80
C ASP A 492 -24.80 -27.69 17.77
N ALA A 493 -23.50 -27.55 17.47
CA ALA A 493 -22.59 -26.77 18.31
C ALA A 493 -22.81 -25.27 18.12
N PHE A 494 -23.03 -24.83 16.88
CA PHE A 494 -23.45 -23.46 16.57
C PHE A 494 -24.77 -23.13 17.24
N ASP A 495 -25.79 -23.97 17.07
CA ASP A 495 -27.14 -23.74 17.64
C ASP A 495 -27.09 -23.60 19.15
N ARG A 496 -26.31 -24.44 19.84
CA ARG A 496 -26.11 -24.32 21.30
C ARG A 496 -25.42 -23.02 21.71
N ALA A 497 -24.43 -22.57 20.93
CA ALA A 497 -23.70 -21.35 21.22
C ALA A 497 -24.57 -20.10 20.96
N ASP A 498 -25.33 -20.10 19.86
CA ASP A 498 -26.30 -19.05 19.52
C ASP A 498 -27.45 -18.98 20.54
N GLU A 499 -28.00 -20.12 20.97
CA GLU A 499 -29.00 -20.17 22.04
C GLU A 499 -28.47 -19.60 23.36
N ARG A 500 -27.19 -19.89 23.68
CA ARG A 500 -26.53 -19.34 24.87
C ARG A 500 -26.37 -17.83 24.73
N LEU A 501 -25.92 -17.34 23.57
CA LEU A 501 -25.77 -15.92 23.28
C LEU A 501 -27.11 -15.17 23.41
N ALA A 502 -28.15 -15.63 22.70
CA ALA A 502 -29.49 -15.05 22.74
C ALA A 502 -30.12 -15.11 24.14
N ARG A 503 -29.75 -16.09 24.97
CA ARG A 503 -30.16 -16.14 26.38
C ARG A 503 -29.45 -15.08 27.23
N MET A 504 -28.17 -14.80 26.97
CA MET A 504 -27.42 -13.76 27.69
C MET A 504 -27.90 -12.36 27.29
N GLU A 505 -28.13 -12.11 26.00
CA GLU A 505 -28.62 -10.83 25.51
C GLU A 505 -30.00 -10.48 26.08
N ARG A 506 -30.95 -11.43 26.08
CA ARG A 506 -32.26 -11.24 26.75
C ARG A 506 -32.15 -10.99 28.25
N ARG A 507 -31.09 -11.45 28.92
CA ARG A 507 -30.86 -11.17 30.35
C ARG A 507 -30.27 -9.79 30.56
N LEU A 508 -29.36 -9.37 29.69
CA LEU A 508 -28.78 -8.02 29.73
C LEU A 508 -29.85 -6.96 29.50
N GLU A 509 -30.69 -7.14 28.48
CA GLU A 509 -31.84 -6.26 28.19
C GLU A 509 -32.78 -6.14 29.40
N ARG A 510 -33.11 -7.27 30.06
CA ARG A 510 -33.91 -7.23 31.31
C ARG A 510 -33.21 -6.49 32.46
N LEU A 511 -31.88 -6.48 32.51
CA LEU A 511 -31.12 -5.77 33.53
C LEU A 511 -30.96 -4.28 33.25
N GLU A 512 -31.26 -3.81 32.04
CA GLU A 512 -31.41 -2.38 31.73
C GLU A 512 -32.68 -1.82 32.39
N HIS A 513 -33.73 -2.64 32.47
CA HIS A 513 -35.00 -2.29 33.12
C HIS A 513 -35.44 -3.35 34.16
N PRO A 514 -34.70 -3.52 35.27
CA PRO A 514 -34.87 -4.67 36.15
C PRO A 514 -36.13 -4.54 37.02
N ASN A 515 -37.02 -5.53 36.92
CA ASN A 515 -38.14 -5.68 37.86
C ASN A 515 -37.66 -6.09 39.26
N LEU A 516 -38.55 -6.09 40.26
CA LEU A 516 -38.22 -6.45 41.65
C LEU A 516 -37.55 -7.82 41.79
N TRP A 517 -37.94 -8.79 40.97
CA TRP A 517 -37.39 -10.14 40.98
C TRP A 517 -35.98 -10.18 40.38
N ASP A 518 -35.74 -9.46 39.29
CA ASP A 518 -34.44 -9.34 38.65
C ASP A 518 -33.45 -8.61 39.57
N ARG A 519 -33.89 -7.57 40.28
CA ARG A 519 -33.11 -6.92 41.34
C ARG A 519 -32.73 -7.89 42.46
N PHE A 520 -33.67 -8.72 42.90
CA PHE A 520 -33.42 -9.73 43.94
C PHE A 520 -32.41 -10.80 43.48
N LYS A 521 -32.53 -11.32 42.25
CA LYS A 521 -31.52 -12.22 41.66
C LYS A 521 -30.15 -11.55 41.55
N ALA A 522 -30.12 -10.29 41.17
CA ALA A 522 -28.88 -9.57 40.97
C ALA A 522 -28.08 -9.39 42.27
N ILE A 523 -28.71 -9.44 43.46
CA ILE A 523 -28.00 -9.41 44.75
C ILE A 523 -26.94 -10.52 44.84
N TRP A 524 -27.20 -11.70 44.27
CA TRP A 524 -26.27 -12.82 44.24
C TRP A 524 -25.01 -12.56 43.40
N HIS A 525 -25.08 -11.56 42.51
CA HIS A 525 -23.98 -11.09 41.68
C HIS A 525 -23.41 -9.75 42.16
N GLY A 526 -23.76 -9.27 43.35
CA GLY A 526 -23.33 -7.97 43.86
C GLY A 526 -24.18 -6.78 43.37
N GLY A 527 -25.44 -7.02 43.03
CA GLY A 527 -26.39 -6.01 42.52
C GLY A 527 -26.54 -6.04 41.00
N VAL A 528 -27.38 -5.15 40.46
CA VAL A 528 -27.71 -5.09 39.02
C VAL A 528 -26.45 -4.92 38.16
N GLU A 529 -25.55 -4.02 38.56
CA GLU A 529 -24.29 -3.77 37.83
C GLU A 529 -23.31 -4.94 37.93
N GLY A 530 -23.30 -5.67 39.05
CA GLY A 530 -22.51 -6.89 39.17
C GLY A 530 -23.09 -8.04 38.32
N ALA A 531 -24.41 -8.13 38.20
CA ALA A 531 -25.09 -9.07 37.31
C ALA A 531 -24.84 -8.73 35.82
N LYS A 532 -24.90 -7.45 35.43
CA LYS A 532 -24.57 -7.01 34.06
C LYS A 532 -23.17 -7.44 33.67
N ARG A 533 -22.16 -7.09 34.47
CA ARG A 533 -20.76 -7.53 34.25
C ARG A 533 -20.63 -9.05 34.15
N ALA A 534 -21.30 -9.79 35.01
CA ALA A 534 -21.27 -11.26 34.98
C ALA A 534 -21.93 -11.86 33.72
N PHE A 535 -23.00 -11.24 33.20
CA PHE A 535 -23.66 -11.70 31.98
C PHE A 535 -22.96 -11.20 30.71
N GLU A 536 -22.34 -10.03 30.74
CA GLU A 536 -21.43 -9.55 29.68
C GLU A 536 -20.26 -10.53 29.51
N GLY A 537 -19.62 -10.96 30.61
CA GLY A 537 -18.58 -11.99 30.54
C GLY A 537 -19.09 -13.29 29.88
N LYS A 538 -20.29 -13.77 30.28
CA LYS A 538 -20.88 -14.99 29.67
C LYS A 538 -21.31 -14.81 28.21
N ARG A 539 -21.69 -13.60 27.82
CA ARG A 539 -22.01 -13.22 26.43
C ARG A 539 -20.73 -13.26 25.61
N GLN A 540 -19.66 -12.70 26.14
CA GLN A 540 -18.33 -12.74 25.52
C GLN A 540 -17.84 -14.17 25.35
N ASP A 541 -17.95 -15.03 26.39
CA ASP A 541 -17.62 -16.47 26.26
C ASP A 541 -18.38 -17.16 25.11
N ALA A 542 -19.67 -16.82 24.93
CA ALA A 542 -20.50 -17.42 23.88
C ALA A 542 -20.09 -16.93 22.49
N LEU A 543 -19.76 -15.63 22.35
CA LEU A 543 -19.20 -15.07 21.12
C LEU A 543 -17.85 -15.70 20.78
N GLU A 544 -16.97 -15.86 21.76
CA GLU A 544 -15.68 -16.54 21.60
C GLU A 544 -15.87 -17.99 21.16
N GLN A 545 -16.87 -18.69 21.69
CA GLN A 545 -17.22 -20.04 21.26
C GLN A 545 -17.69 -20.08 19.79
N ILE A 546 -18.57 -19.15 19.38
CA ILE A 546 -19.04 -19.02 17.99
C ILE A 546 -17.86 -18.71 17.05
N HIS A 547 -16.96 -17.81 17.47
CA HIS A 547 -15.75 -17.47 16.71
C HIS A 547 -14.81 -18.67 16.60
N GLY A 548 -14.64 -19.44 17.67
CA GLY A 548 -13.89 -20.70 17.68
C GLY A 548 -14.44 -21.71 16.68
N LEU A 549 -15.75 -21.93 16.68
CA LEU A 549 -16.43 -22.81 15.72
C LEU A 549 -16.27 -22.32 14.27
N ASN A 550 -16.43 -21.01 14.03
CA ASN A 550 -16.21 -20.43 12.70
C ASN A 550 -14.75 -20.60 12.22
N ARG A 551 -13.75 -20.54 13.10
CA ARG A 551 -12.35 -20.80 12.73
C ARG A 551 -12.14 -22.23 12.28
N VAL A 552 -12.64 -23.21 13.03
CA VAL A 552 -12.54 -24.63 12.66
C VAL A 552 -13.28 -24.87 11.33
N LEU A 553 -14.45 -24.26 11.15
CA LEU A 553 -15.20 -24.32 9.90
C LEU A 553 -14.39 -23.76 8.71
N GLU A 554 -13.83 -22.56 8.83
CA GLU A 554 -13.02 -21.97 7.76
C GLU A 554 -11.73 -22.76 7.49
N GLN A 555 -11.09 -23.33 8.52
CA GLN A 555 -9.95 -24.24 8.35
C GLN A 555 -10.33 -25.47 7.53
N ASN A 556 -11.46 -26.10 7.84
CA ASN A 556 -11.96 -27.24 7.08
C ASN A 556 -12.32 -26.86 5.64
N VAL A 557 -12.97 -25.70 5.45
CA VAL A 557 -13.30 -25.18 4.11
C VAL A 557 -12.03 -24.95 3.30
N ASN A 558 -11.01 -24.33 3.88
CA ASN A 558 -9.73 -24.11 3.21
C ASN A 558 -9.01 -25.43 2.90
N LEU A 559 -9.05 -26.42 3.79
CA LEU A 559 -8.50 -27.75 3.54
C LEU A 559 -9.25 -28.45 2.39
N GLY A 560 -10.58 -28.35 2.36
CA GLY A 560 -11.41 -28.85 1.26
C GLY A 560 -11.09 -28.16 -0.06
N LEU A 561 -10.93 -26.84 -0.04
CA LEU A 561 -10.47 -26.07 -1.20
C LEU A 561 -9.08 -26.54 -1.64
N GLN A 562 -8.13 -26.70 -0.73
CA GLN A 562 -6.78 -27.14 -1.04
C GLN A 562 -6.75 -28.55 -1.66
N ASN A 563 -7.55 -29.49 -1.13
CA ASN A 563 -7.66 -30.85 -1.65
C ASN A 563 -8.23 -30.90 -3.08
N GLU A 564 -9.12 -29.96 -3.42
CA GLU A 564 -9.74 -29.85 -4.74
C GLU A 564 -9.00 -28.90 -5.71
N SER A 565 -7.90 -28.25 -5.26
CA SER A 565 -7.19 -27.22 -6.01
C SER A 565 -6.76 -27.69 -7.41
N GLY A 566 -6.15 -28.86 -7.51
CA GLY A 566 -5.68 -29.42 -8.77
C GLY A 566 -6.77 -29.59 -9.83
N GLY A 567 -7.90 -30.20 -9.46
CA GLY A 567 -9.02 -30.40 -10.38
C GLY A 567 -9.72 -29.09 -10.76
N ARG A 568 -9.77 -28.11 -9.86
CA ARG A 568 -10.28 -26.77 -10.19
C ARG A 568 -9.35 -26.03 -11.13
N TRP A 569 -8.04 -26.19 -10.97
CA TRP A 569 -7.06 -25.58 -11.87
C TRP A 569 -7.15 -26.15 -13.29
N GLU A 570 -7.20 -27.48 -13.44
CA GLU A 570 -7.40 -28.12 -14.75
C GLU A 570 -8.68 -27.60 -15.44
N ARG A 571 -9.78 -27.48 -14.68
CA ARG A 571 -11.03 -26.90 -15.18
C ARG A 571 -10.89 -25.43 -15.56
N ALA A 572 -10.13 -24.65 -14.78
CA ALA A 572 -9.87 -23.25 -15.10
C ALA A 572 -9.12 -23.11 -16.43
N GLN A 573 -8.07 -23.92 -16.63
CA GLN A 573 -7.34 -23.98 -17.90
C GLN A 573 -8.23 -24.38 -19.07
N GLU A 574 -9.05 -25.43 -18.90
CA GLU A 574 -10.00 -25.87 -19.92
C GLU A 574 -11.01 -24.77 -20.27
N ASN A 575 -11.57 -24.09 -19.27
CA ASN A 575 -12.50 -22.97 -19.47
C ASN A 575 -11.85 -21.83 -20.25
N VAL A 576 -10.63 -21.43 -19.87
CA VAL A 576 -9.88 -20.37 -20.59
C VAL A 576 -9.56 -20.80 -22.02
N GLN A 577 -9.09 -22.02 -22.23
CA GLN A 577 -8.80 -22.55 -23.56
C GLN A 577 -10.06 -22.60 -24.43
N ASN A 578 -11.19 -23.04 -23.88
CA ASN A 578 -12.48 -23.07 -24.57
C ASN A 578 -12.96 -21.66 -24.94
N ARG A 579 -12.81 -20.66 -24.06
CA ARG A 579 -13.10 -19.24 -24.40
C ARG A 579 -12.24 -18.75 -25.55
N ARG A 580 -10.92 -18.99 -25.51
CA ARG A 580 -10.00 -18.60 -26.60
C ARG A 580 -10.38 -19.25 -27.94
N LEU A 581 -10.77 -20.54 -27.92
CA LEU A 581 -11.24 -21.24 -29.13
C LEU A 581 -12.55 -20.64 -29.67
N GLN A 582 -13.49 -20.30 -28.78
CA GLN A 582 -14.75 -19.65 -29.17
C GLN A 582 -14.51 -18.26 -29.77
N GLU A 583 -13.61 -17.46 -29.22
CA GLU A 583 -13.23 -16.15 -29.77
C GLU A 583 -12.58 -16.27 -31.15
N GLN A 584 -11.69 -17.25 -31.33
CA GLN A 584 -11.08 -17.53 -32.64
C GLN A 584 -12.11 -18.00 -33.68
N GLN A 585 -13.09 -18.80 -33.27
CA GLN A 585 -14.19 -19.23 -34.15
C GLN A 585 -15.16 -18.09 -34.47
N GLY A 586 -15.53 -17.27 -33.48
CA GLY A 586 -16.40 -16.11 -33.65
C GLY A 586 -15.83 -15.06 -34.60
N ASN A 587 -14.53 -14.79 -34.51
CA ASN A 587 -13.84 -13.88 -35.42
C ASN A 587 -13.81 -14.42 -36.87
N ASN A 588 -13.75 -15.75 -37.06
CA ASN A 588 -13.78 -16.35 -38.39
C ASN A 588 -15.18 -16.37 -39.03
N VAL A 589 -16.25 -16.42 -38.23
CA VAL A 589 -17.63 -16.35 -38.77
C VAL A 589 -17.98 -14.93 -39.24
N GLY A 590 -17.45 -13.89 -38.57
CA GLY A 590 -17.62 -12.49 -38.98
C GLY A 590 -16.90 -12.12 -40.30
N LEU A 591 -15.78 -12.76 -40.61
CA LEU A 591 -15.01 -12.50 -41.85
C LEU A 591 -15.65 -13.13 -43.10
N ASN A 592 -16.33 -14.28 -42.98
CA ASN A 592 -16.96 -14.94 -44.13
C ASN A 592 -18.31 -14.33 -44.56
N GLN A 593 -18.92 -13.43 -43.78
CA GLN A 593 -20.15 -12.73 -44.17
C GLN A 593 -19.93 -11.37 -44.84
N SER A 594 -18.68 -10.86 -44.91
CA SER A 594 -18.38 -9.56 -45.53
C SER A 594 -17.76 -9.64 -46.93
N GLN A 595 -17.43 -10.84 -47.43
CA GLN A 595 -17.16 -11.00 -48.86
C GLN A 595 -18.49 -11.02 -49.62
N LYS A 596 -18.98 -9.83 -49.99
CA LYS A 596 -19.78 -9.66 -51.22
C LYS A 596 -18.91 -10.18 -52.37
N VAL A 597 -19.08 -11.47 -52.68
CA VAL A 597 -18.68 -12.01 -53.96
C VAL A 597 -19.57 -11.28 -54.97
N ASP A 598 -19.02 -10.30 -55.68
CA ASP A 598 -19.60 -9.82 -56.93
C ASP A 598 -19.56 -11.01 -57.90
N VAL A 599 -20.60 -11.84 -57.84
CA VAL A 599 -20.85 -12.89 -58.81
C VAL A 599 -21.23 -12.17 -60.09
N ASN A 600 -20.24 -12.03 -60.97
CA ASN A 600 -20.46 -11.64 -62.35
C ASN A 600 -21.28 -12.76 -63.02
N LEU A 601 -22.59 -12.59 -63.07
CA LEU A 601 -23.51 -13.49 -63.78
C LEU A 601 -23.36 -13.25 -65.29
N GLY A 602 -22.43 -13.99 -65.90
CA GLY A 602 -22.36 -14.17 -67.35
C GLY A 602 -23.30 -15.29 -67.81
N GLU A 603 -24.38 -14.86 -68.46
CA GLU A 603 -25.21 -15.49 -69.50
C GLU A 603 -25.29 -17.04 -69.63
N ASP A 604 -26.54 -17.51 -69.47
CA ASP A 604 -27.25 -18.61 -70.15
C ASP A 604 -26.46 -19.62 -71.01
N VAL A 605 -26.48 -20.90 -70.60
CA VAL A 605 -26.79 -22.04 -71.49
C VAL A 605 -27.49 -23.16 -70.70
N ASP A 606 -28.59 -23.64 -71.26
CA ASP A 606 -29.43 -24.80 -70.88
C ASP A 606 -28.68 -26.03 -70.31
N GLY A 607 -29.17 -26.55 -69.18
CA GLY A 607 -28.73 -27.85 -68.67
C GLY A 607 -29.51 -28.34 -67.44
N ARG A 608 -30.53 -29.16 -67.66
CA ARG A 608 -31.38 -29.83 -66.65
C ARG A 608 -30.57 -30.48 -65.50
N LEU A 609 -30.96 -30.19 -64.25
CA LEU A 609 -30.52 -30.93 -63.06
C LEU A 609 -31.73 -31.55 -62.34
N LEU A 610 -31.74 -32.89 -62.32
CA LEU A 610 -32.66 -33.73 -61.55
C LEU A 610 -32.25 -33.68 -60.07
N LEU A 611 -33.18 -33.28 -59.20
CA LEU A 611 -33.01 -33.38 -57.75
C LEU A 611 -33.54 -34.73 -57.26
N ASN A 612 -32.67 -35.45 -56.54
CA ASN A 612 -32.88 -36.76 -55.96
C ASN A 612 -33.38 -36.61 -54.50
N PRO A 613 -34.61 -37.04 -54.13
CA PRO A 613 -35.18 -36.81 -52.81
C PRO A 613 -35.07 -38.05 -51.92
N GLU A 614 -33.86 -38.43 -51.52
CA GLU A 614 -33.64 -39.44 -50.47
C GLU A 614 -32.45 -39.03 -49.60
N LYS A 615 -32.71 -38.18 -48.60
CA LYS A 615 -31.92 -38.00 -47.36
C LYS A 615 -32.40 -36.78 -46.58
N LEU A 616 -33.62 -36.83 -46.04
CA LEU A 616 -34.02 -35.99 -44.91
C LEU A 616 -34.87 -36.87 -43.98
N GLY A 617 -34.20 -37.42 -42.98
CA GLY A 617 -34.82 -38.18 -41.90
C GLY A 617 -35.66 -37.25 -41.01
N MET A 618 -36.83 -37.76 -40.64
CA MET A 618 -37.87 -37.08 -39.89
C MET A 618 -37.42 -36.71 -38.48
N VAL A 619 -37.78 -35.50 -38.02
CA VAL A 619 -37.81 -35.14 -36.60
C VAL A 619 -39.26 -34.96 -36.19
N ASP A 620 -39.63 -35.74 -35.18
CA ASP A 620 -40.94 -35.83 -34.55
C ASP A 620 -41.32 -34.50 -33.87
N THR A 621 -42.57 -34.08 -34.02
CA THR A 621 -43.11 -32.84 -33.44
C THR A 621 -44.29 -33.18 -32.54
N THR A 622 -44.14 -32.99 -31.23
CA THR A 622 -45.27 -32.80 -30.32
C THR A 622 -45.04 -31.59 -29.39
N PRO A 623 -46.11 -30.90 -28.98
CA PRO A 623 -46.02 -29.49 -28.60
C PRO A 623 -46.17 -29.26 -27.09
N HIS A 624 -45.35 -28.36 -26.52
CA HIS A 624 -45.68 -27.70 -25.26
C HIS A 624 -45.91 -26.20 -25.46
N LYS A 625 -47.04 -25.76 -24.88
CA LYS A 625 -47.62 -24.40 -24.87
C LYS A 625 -47.08 -23.59 -23.67
N PRO A 626 -47.40 -22.28 -23.55
CA PRO A 626 -46.38 -21.26 -23.46
C PRO A 626 -46.39 -20.48 -22.14
N GLY A 627 -45.33 -19.69 -21.94
CA GLY A 627 -45.37 -18.53 -21.07
C GLY A 627 -43.97 -18.00 -20.86
N PHE A 628 -43.64 -16.86 -21.45
CA PHE A 628 -43.13 -15.67 -20.76
C PHE A 628 -42.92 -14.55 -21.78
N VAL A 629 -43.49 -13.40 -21.46
CA VAL A 629 -43.45 -12.14 -22.20
C VAL A 629 -42.15 -11.44 -21.87
N LEU A 630 -41.31 -11.15 -22.86
CA LEU A 630 -40.26 -10.15 -22.75
C LEU A 630 -40.69 -8.92 -23.56
N LYS A 631 -40.67 -7.77 -22.88
CA LYS A 631 -40.96 -6.45 -23.44
C LYS A 631 -39.76 -5.97 -24.26
N ASP A 632 -40.09 -5.41 -25.41
CA ASP A 632 -39.22 -4.66 -26.31
C ASP A 632 -38.49 -3.51 -25.58
N SER A 633 -37.18 -3.41 -25.81
CA SER A 633 -36.40 -2.18 -25.64
C SER A 633 -36.15 -1.61 -27.03
N SER A 634 -36.89 -0.55 -27.36
CA SER A 634 -36.72 0.25 -28.56
C SER A 634 -35.44 1.08 -28.51
N GLU A 635 -34.74 1.07 -29.65
CA GLU A 635 -33.67 1.96 -30.05
C GLU A 635 -34.05 3.44 -29.87
N ILE A 636 -33.11 4.24 -29.37
CA ILE A 636 -33.14 5.70 -29.47
C ILE A 636 -31.81 6.14 -30.06
N SER A 637 -31.86 6.60 -31.31
CA SER A 637 -30.86 7.46 -31.93
C SER A 637 -30.92 8.85 -31.30
N ILE A 638 -29.76 9.44 -30.99
CA ILE A 638 -29.65 10.86 -30.66
C ILE A 638 -28.70 11.46 -31.69
N ASP A 639 -29.22 12.44 -32.44
CA ASP A 639 -28.41 13.42 -33.14
C ASP A 639 -29.01 14.82 -32.90
N ASP A 640 -28.09 15.79 -32.87
CA ASP A 640 -28.23 17.24 -32.94
C ASP A 640 -28.99 18.03 -31.83
N GLY A 641 -28.20 18.85 -31.13
CA GLY A 641 -28.28 20.29 -31.38
C GLY A 641 -28.94 21.20 -30.33
N GLU A 642 -28.10 22.15 -29.88
CA GLU A 642 -28.43 23.53 -29.48
C GLU A 642 -28.72 23.91 -28.00
N ASN A 643 -27.77 24.73 -27.53
CA ASN A 643 -27.83 25.81 -26.53
C ASN A 643 -29.20 26.40 -26.19
N VAL A 644 -29.47 26.65 -24.91
CA VAL A 644 -30.07 27.93 -24.42
C VAL A 644 -29.59 28.24 -22.98
N GLU A 645 -29.16 29.49 -22.82
CA GLU A 645 -28.81 30.25 -21.62
C GLU A 645 -29.99 30.60 -20.68
N LEU A 646 -29.65 30.84 -19.38
CA LEU A 646 -30.31 31.74 -18.40
C LEU A 646 -31.75 31.35 -17.97
N ASN A 647 -32.23 31.56 -16.74
CA ASN A 647 -32.04 32.68 -15.83
C ASN A 647 -32.61 32.36 -14.42
N LYS A 648 -32.26 33.22 -13.46
CA LYS A 648 -32.62 33.25 -12.04
C LYS A 648 -34.10 33.53 -11.75
N GLN A 649 -34.44 33.34 -10.46
CA GLN A 649 -35.37 34.09 -9.59
C GLN A 649 -36.72 33.45 -9.18
N SER A 650 -36.78 33.15 -7.87
CA SER A 650 -37.80 33.50 -6.86
C SER A 650 -39.28 33.13 -7.07
N SER A 651 -39.88 32.50 -6.04
CA SER A 651 -40.99 33.14 -5.31
C SER A 651 -41.25 32.50 -3.94
N VAL A 652 -41.71 33.35 -3.03
CA VAL A 652 -42.21 33.13 -1.66
C VAL A 652 -43.75 33.19 -1.69
N ARG A 653 -44.42 32.62 -0.67
CA ARG A 653 -45.87 32.65 -0.28
C ARG A 653 -46.68 31.42 -0.70
N ASP A 654 -47.64 30.91 0.05
CA ASP A 654 -48.25 31.17 1.37
C ASP A 654 -49.07 29.93 1.72
N LEU A 655 -49.22 29.57 3.00
CA LEU A 655 -50.52 29.32 3.66
C LEU A 655 -50.40 28.79 5.10
N MET A 656 -50.92 29.63 6.01
CA MET A 656 -51.26 29.35 7.40
C MET A 656 -52.58 28.57 7.57
N LYS A 657 -52.69 27.87 8.71
CA LYS A 657 -53.84 27.68 9.66
C LYS A 657 -53.76 26.25 10.23
N SER A 658 -53.88 25.95 11.51
CA SER A 658 -54.54 26.64 12.64
C SER A 658 -54.22 25.96 13.98
N ARG A 659 -54.21 26.75 15.08
CA ARG A 659 -54.76 26.48 16.45
C ARG A 659 -54.19 25.34 17.28
N ASP A 660 -54.17 25.37 18.61
CA ASP A 660 -54.17 26.37 19.70
C ASP A 660 -54.26 25.54 20.99
N GLY A 661 -53.61 26.01 22.06
CA GLY A 661 -53.88 25.61 23.45
C GLY A 661 -52.78 24.76 24.10
N GLY A 662 -52.16 25.15 25.21
CA GLY A 662 -52.42 26.29 26.07
C GLY A 662 -51.36 26.43 27.17
N ASP A 663 -51.44 27.60 27.81
CA ASP A 663 -50.58 28.12 28.88
C ASP A 663 -50.51 27.27 30.15
N LYS A 664 -49.38 27.39 30.88
CA LYS A 664 -49.30 27.74 32.32
C LYS A 664 -47.83 27.92 32.78
N GLU A 665 -47.49 29.19 33.07
CA GLU A 665 -46.68 29.77 34.19
C GLU A 665 -45.35 29.11 34.70
N PRO A 666 -44.47 29.81 35.50
CA PRO A 666 -44.41 31.24 35.86
C PRO A 666 -43.00 31.88 35.78
N LYS A 667 -42.98 33.20 36.05
CA LYS A 667 -41.82 34.09 36.29
C LYS A 667 -41.01 33.70 37.53
N VAL A 668 -39.68 33.83 37.47
CA VAL A 668 -38.84 34.30 38.60
C VAL A 668 -37.65 35.12 38.05
N LYS A 669 -37.52 36.37 38.51
CA LYS A 669 -36.31 37.20 38.43
C LYS A 669 -35.34 36.75 39.53
N ASN A 670 -34.03 36.83 39.29
CA ASN A 670 -33.11 37.51 40.22
C ASN A 670 -31.73 37.73 39.59
N GLU A 671 -31.30 38.98 39.70
CA GLU A 671 -29.92 39.44 39.63
C GLU A 671 -29.13 38.92 40.85
N LEU A 672 -27.83 38.69 40.68
CA LEU A 672 -26.77 38.85 41.71
C LEU A 672 -25.43 38.66 40.98
N GLU A 673 -24.70 39.75 40.73
CA GLU A 673 -23.67 40.34 41.60
C GLU A 673 -22.45 39.43 41.76
N ILE A 674 -21.37 39.89 41.11
CA ILE A 674 -20.01 39.38 41.17
C ILE A 674 -19.42 39.91 42.47
N ASP A 675 -18.85 39.03 43.28
CA ASP A 675 -17.91 39.46 44.31
C ASP A 675 -16.71 38.52 44.41
N ASP A 676 -15.61 39.19 44.68
CA ASP A 676 -14.22 38.74 44.70
C ASP A 676 -13.86 38.05 46.03
N ASP A 677 -12.73 37.37 45.98
CA ASP A 677 -11.85 37.02 47.10
C ASP A 677 -12.09 35.79 48.01
N THR A 678 -10.93 35.17 48.28
CA THR A 678 -10.52 34.28 49.39
C THR A 678 -10.91 32.80 49.37
N VAL A 679 -9.92 31.89 49.25
CA VAL A 679 -9.18 31.29 50.40
C VAL A 679 -8.09 30.30 49.92
N ARG A 680 -6.89 30.48 50.47
CA ARG A 680 -5.75 29.54 50.56
C ARG A 680 -6.12 28.23 51.27
N SER A 681 -5.58 27.08 50.83
CA SER A 681 -4.79 26.21 51.72
C SER A 681 -4.17 24.97 51.04
N GLN A 682 -2.87 24.80 51.28
CA GLN A 682 -2.15 23.55 51.57
C GLN A 682 -1.85 22.57 50.43
N VAL A 683 -0.63 22.68 49.89
CA VAL A 683 0.13 21.55 49.35
C VAL A 683 1.33 21.30 50.27
N GLY A 684 1.38 20.12 50.88
CA GLY A 684 2.44 19.66 51.75
C GLY A 684 3.67 19.20 50.95
N VAL A 685 4.82 19.78 51.28
CA VAL A 685 6.15 19.37 50.82
C VAL A 685 6.66 18.27 51.75
N LYS A 686 7.03 17.10 51.19
CA LYS A 686 7.87 16.11 51.89
C LYS A 686 9.27 16.12 51.28
N LYS A 687 10.24 16.57 52.08
CA LYS A 687 11.68 16.37 51.89
C LYS A 687 12.06 14.96 52.35
N THR A 688 12.95 14.31 51.61
CA THR A 688 13.91 13.33 52.15
C THR A 688 15.21 13.41 51.35
N ASP A 689 16.22 14.04 51.95
CA ASP A 689 17.64 13.74 51.78
C ASP A 689 17.96 12.60 52.78
N THR A 690 18.92 11.68 52.62
CA THR A 690 20.35 11.88 52.34
C THR A 690 21.04 10.54 52.02
N THR A 691 22.19 10.64 51.34
CA THR A 691 23.39 9.74 51.38
C THR A 691 23.33 8.34 50.76
N THR A 692 24.13 8.11 49.71
CA THR A 692 25.42 7.39 49.80
C THR A 692 26.24 7.65 48.52
N GLN A 693 27.40 8.29 48.66
CA GLN A 693 28.44 8.39 47.63
C GLN A 693 29.22 7.07 47.54
N LYS A 694 29.42 6.54 46.33
CA LYS A 694 30.63 5.82 45.93
C LYS A 694 30.90 6.12 44.46
N GLY A 695 32.02 6.78 44.20
CA GLY A 695 32.47 7.12 42.86
C GLY A 695 33.11 5.94 42.15
N GLN A 696 33.11 6.00 40.82
CA GLN A 696 34.07 5.33 39.96
C GLN A 696 34.33 6.22 38.74
N SER A 697 35.61 6.55 38.57
CA SER A 697 36.19 7.23 37.41
C SER A 697 36.19 6.30 36.20
N PHE A 698 35.76 6.79 35.03
CA PHE A 698 36.11 6.17 33.75
C PHE A 698 37.18 6.98 33.04
N ARG A 699 38.29 6.28 32.76
CA ARG A 699 39.35 6.68 31.85
C ARG A 699 38.83 6.59 30.42
N THR A 700 39.07 7.63 29.65
CA THR A 700 39.09 7.62 28.19
C THR A 700 40.29 6.82 27.68
N GLN A 701 40.03 5.94 26.72
CA GLN A 701 40.91 5.62 25.60
C GLN A 701 40.10 5.70 24.32
#